data_AF-A0A238WEA6-F1
#
_entry.id   AF-A0A238WEA6-F1
#
_cell.length_a   1.000
_cell.length_b   1.000
_cell.length_c   1.000
_cell.angle_alpha   90.00
_cell.angle_beta   90.00
_cell.angle_gamma   90.00
#
_symmetry.space_group_name_H-M   'P 1'
#
loop_
_entity.id
_entity.type
_entity.pdbx_description
1 polymer ?
#
loop_
_entity_poly.entity_id
_entity_poly.type
_entity_poly.pdbx_seq_one_letter_code
_entity_poly.pdbx_strand_id
1 'polypeptide(L)'
;MTVPSEPAAATARRLMGMQGRDGLWGGFRLRPGESREWVGAVAGFALAEAAGSGLLPPALAAAARHRAERAAAALRACERPDGGWGYNAAVPPDSDSTAAALRLFAALGQDAPSASVGFLMAQGNPVDGWATYGPNRSWDRWSQPCPEVDAAAALALAAAGALNCAALVALWRRLSLMADDHGHWRAYWWPGPGVATLASVQVWDAAGRPDPRPRLPDAATPDLSALDALTLAQARGLVDPAAGARSLAKACRRMTGPGRWPADAVLLAPPRHPASLSGDASPEGRGVLTAAAALRALIALPLECPASLPRPPARAIPQALETLAQALGLSSRTAAQARLAGDALLTPVLAAPLPWPNRAVSNLARGWPVEFSATLDPRHRPALRLAADAGDPRLLPGARARAARVSLIRAARVLSLDPAPLIRGLAPLLACARHADPGERFLIWGGFDLTDDPDGAILKAYGNLALAGADRDARLALAARVIVAAGGIDVLPDLMRLDRALQAGHPQQMGLALAAPGLAGIKVYWELPCHDPLATRRLAAAVGLNPQDGFTPEIPGIASRAAARRGLSGLAIRIDPARGVVPELTLATQAERGIAWHPAHEAAAIRHWARGLGLSPDAALNLMAVLRSSGAAPRSLHTLTLGPGGRLRAAVYCHADGWLATRLARPAAPPPAPDPIAFPAHSPAPAPLAGGLS
;
A
#
# COMPACT_ATOMS: atom_id res chain seq x y z
N MET A 1 11.47 40.29 -4.30
CA MET A 1 10.91 39.06 -4.90
C MET A 1 11.40 37.88 -4.10
N THR A 2 10.53 37.20 -3.36
CA THR A 2 10.84 35.93 -2.70
C THR A 2 10.96 34.85 -3.77
N VAL A 3 12.10 34.16 -3.80
CA VAL A 3 12.28 32.99 -4.69
C VAL A 3 11.24 31.93 -4.28
N PRO A 4 10.50 31.32 -5.23
CA PRO A 4 9.57 30.24 -4.93
C PRO A 4 10.25 29.17 -4.08
N SER A 5 9.62 28.73 -2.99
CA SER A 5 10.21 27.65 -2.21
C SER A 5 10.13 26.36 -3.03
N GLU A 6 11.29 25.87 -3.48
CA GLU A 6 11.41 24.62 -4.24
C GLU A 6 10.64 23.46 -3.56
N PRO A 7 10.63 23.30 -2.22
CA PRO A 7 9.84 22.28 -1.55
C PRO A 7 8.32 22.42 -1.72
N ALA A 8 7.77 23.65 -1.71
CA ALA A 8 6.33 23.85 -1.94
C ALA A 8 5.96 23.47 -3.38
N ALA A 9 6.75 23.92 -4.36
CA ALA A 9 6.54 23.58 -5.76
C ALA A 9 6.63 22.06 -6.00
N ALA A 10 7.61 21.38 -5.41
CA ALA A 10 7.75 19.94 -5.51
C ALA A 10 6.60 19.19 -4.84
N THR A 11 6.16 19.64 -3.66
CA THR A 11 5.02 19.06 -2.93
C THR A 11 3.72 19.24 -3.70
N ALA A 12 3.47 20.42 -4.27
CA ALA A 12 2.29 20.70 -5.10
C ALA A 12 2.25 19.80 -6.35
N ARG A 13 3.36 19.68 -7.10
CA ARG A 13 3.44 18.77 -8.26
C ARG A 13 3.12 17.33 -7.87
N ARG A 14 3.65 16.88 -6.74
CA ARG A 14 3.38 15.52 -6.25
C ARG A 14 1.92 15.35 -5.87
N LEU A 15 1.35 16.27 -5.10
CA LEU A 15 -0.05 16.22 -4.69
C LEU A 15 -0.98 16.18 -5.92
N MET A 16 -0.76 17.05 -6.91
CA MET A 16 -1.51 17.00 -8.18
C MET A 16 -1.37 15.67 -8.93
N GLY A 17 -0.17 15.08 -8.94
CA GLY A 17 0.08 13.78 -9.57
C GLY A 17 -0.60 12.59 -8.89
N MET A 18 -1.09 12.75 -7.66
CA MET A 18 -1.84 11.74 -6.91
C MET A 18 -3.36 11.83 -7.16
N GLN A 19 -3.85 12.86 -7.85
CA GLN A 19 -5.28 13.05 -8.10
C GLN A 19 -5.81 11.95 -9.04
N GLY A 20 -6.92 11.34 -8.65
CA GLY A 20 -7.66 10.38 -9.45
C GLY A 20 -8.28 10.99 -10.71
N ARG A 21 -8.80 10.10 -11.56
CA ARG A 21 -9.52 10.50 -12.79
C ARG A 21 -10.84 11.18 -12.48
N ASP A 22 -11.49 10.77 -11.41
CA ASP A 22 -12.70 11.36 -10.83
C ASP A 22 -12.46 12.75 -10.21
N GLY A 23 -11.22 13.25 -10.17
CA GLY A 23 -10.91 14.55 -9.59
C GLY A 23 -10.69 14.51 -8.07
N LEU A 24 -10.83 13.36 -7.43
CA LEU A 24 -10.61 13.19 -5.98
C LEU A 24 -9.31 12.45 -5.69
N TRP A 25 -8.91 12.49 -4.43
CA TRP A 25 -7.76 11.73 -3.94
C TRP A 25 -8.23 10.60 -3.03
N GLY A 26 -7.54 9.46 -3.11
CA GLY A 26 -7.73 8.35 -2.17
C GLY A 26 -6.67 8.41 -1.06
N GLY A 27 -7.07 8.15 0.19
CA GLY A 27 -6.15 8.13 1.33
C GLY A 27 -6.29 6.87 2.18
N PHE A 28 -6.88 7.03 3.36
CA PHE A 28 -7.08 5.97 4.34
C PHE A 28 -8.07 4.91 3.85
N ARG A 29 -7.97 3.69 4.34
CA ARG A 29 -8.85 2.55 4.05
C ARG A 29 -9.30 1.89 5.33
N LEU A 30 -10.51 2.24 5.75
CA LEU A 30 -11.20 1.63 6.87
C LEU A 30 -12.18 0.58 6.33
N ARG A 31 -12.90 -0.11 7.22
CA ARG A 31 -13.99 -1.02 6.84
C ARG A 31 -14.96 -0.49 5.76
N PRO A 32 -15.41 0.79 5.78
CA PRO A 32 -16.30 1.34 4.75
C PRO A 32 -15.63 1.62 3.39
N GLY A 33 -14.34 1.32 3.23
CA GLY A 33 -13.58 1.53 1.99
C GLY A 33 -12.53 2.63 2.09
N GLU A 34 -12.12 3.14 0.93
CA GLU A 34 -11.14 4.23 0.81
C GLU A 34 -11.79 5.60 1.08
N SER A 35 -11.11 6.49 1.81
CA SER A 35 -11.55 7.88 1.95
C SER A 35 -11.30 8.61 0.64
N ARG A 36 -12.36 9.13 0.03
CA ARG A 36 -12.28 9.87 -1.25
C ARG A 36 -12.79 11.30 -1.15
N GLU A 37 -13.95 11.47 -0.53
CA GLU A 37 -14.61 12.77 -0.42
C GLU A 37 -13.83 13.66 0.57
N TRP A 38 -13.65 13.22 1.82
CA TRP A 38 -12.88 13.96 2.83
C TRP A 38 -11.43 14.24 2.41
N VAL A 39 -10.65 13.21 2.06
CA VAL A 39 -9.25 13.38 1.63
C VAL A 39 -9.17 14.23 0.36
N GLY A 40 -10.13 14.09 -0.55
CA GLY A 40 -10.22 14.90 -1.75
C GLY A 40 -10.45 16.37 -1.47
N ALA A 41 -11.33 16.68 -0.52
CA ALA A 41 -11.59 18.04 -0.07
C ALA A 41 -10.36 18.68 0.60
N VAL A 42 -9.69 17.96 1.51
CA VAL A 42 -8.47 18.47 2.18
C VAL A 42 -7.33 18.70 1.20
N ALA A 43 -7.11 17.78 0.26
CA ALA A 43 -6.08 17.93 -0.77
C ALA A 43 -6.39 19.08 -1.74
N GLY A 44 -7.64 19.21 -2.17
CA GLY A 44 -8.10 20.33 -2.98
C GLY A 44 -7.92 21.66 -2.26
N PHE A 45 -8.28 21.73 -0.98
CA PHE A 45 -8.16 22.93 -0.15
C PHE A 45 -6.70 23.39 -0.04
N ALA A 46 -5.77 22.47 0.23
CA ALA A 46 -4.34 22.78 0.27
C ALA A 46 -3.80 23.30 -1.07
N LEU A 47 -4.26 22.75 -2.20
CA LEU A 47 -3.87 23.23 -3.54
C LEU A 47 -4.46 24.61 -3.86
N ALA A 48 -5.69 24.88 -3.42
CA ALA A 48 -6.34 26.18 -3.57
C ALA A 48 -5.60 27.28 -2.79
N GLU A 49 -5.28 27.04 -1.51
CA GLU A 49 -4.47 27.96 -0.70
C GLU A 49 -3.09 28.17 -1.34
N ALA A 50 -2.43 27.10 -1.79
CA ALA A 50 -1.10 27.23 -2.40
C ALA A 50 -1.11 28.03 -3.70
N ALA A 51 -2.16 27.87 -4.52
CA ALA A 51 -2.33 28.66 -5.74
C ALA A 51 -2.54 30.15 -5.45
N GLY A 52 -3.24 30.49 -4.36
CA GLY A 52 -3.48 31.87 -3.92
C GLY A 52 -2.32 32.51 -3.16
N SER A 53 -1.35 31.73 -2.67
CA SER A 53 -0.26 32.22 -1.80
C SER A 53 0.75 33.17 -2.46
N GLY A 54 0.84 33.17 -3.80
CA GLY A 54 1.91 33.86 -4.54
C GLY A 54 3.30 33.20 -4.45
N LEU A 55 3.44 32.09 -3.73
CA LEU A 55 4.72 31.38 -3.55
C LEU A 55 5.01 30.32 -4.63
N LEU A 56 4.00 29.94 -5.42
CA LEU A 56 4.17 29.02 -6.54
C LEU A 56 4.47 29.80 -7.83
N PRO A 57 5.29 29.26 -8.75
CA PRO A 57 5.42 29.82 -10.10
C PRO A 57 4.04 29.94 -10.78
N PRO A 58 3.76 31.01 -11.56
CA PRO A 58 2.41 31.27 -12.09
C PRO A 58 1.76 30.09 -12.83
N ALA A 59 2.51 29.40 -13.70
CA ALA A 59 2.02 28.24 -14.42
C ALA A 59 1.68 27.06 -13.48
N LEU A 60 2.46 26.89 -12.41
CA LEU A 60 2.21 25.85 -11.42
C LEU A 60 1.02 26.21 -10.51
N ALA A 61 0.86 27.48 -10.16
CA ALA A 61 -0.30 27.98 -9.42
C ALA A 61 -1.60 27.76 -10.20
N ALA A 62 -1.61 28.09 -11.50
CA ALA A 62 -2.76 27.82 -12.38
C ALA A 62 -3.08 26.32 -12.46
N ALA A 63 -2.06 25.46 -12.59
CA ALA A 63 -2.26 24.01 -12.57
C ALA A 63 -2.81 23.52 -11.22
N ALA A 64 -2.32 24.02 -10.09
CA ALA A 64 -2.80 23.68 -8.75
C ALA A 64 -4.26 24.10 -8.55
N ARG A 65 -4.61 25.33 -8.96
CA ARG A 65 -5.98 25.86 -8.96
C ARG A 65 -6.93 24.98 -9.77
N HIS A 66 -6.55 24.66 -11.00
CA HIS A 66 -7.35 23.78 -11.86
C HIS A 66 -7.60 22.41 -11.22
N ARG A 67 -6.61 21.85 -10.53
CA ARG A 67 -6.75 20.56 -9.83
C ARG A 67 -7.71 20.67 -8.64
N ALA A 68 -7.67 21.77 -7.89
CA ALA A 68 -8.62 22.05 -6.82
C ALA A 68 -10.05 22.23 -7.35
N GLU A 69 -10.24 22.93 -8.47
CA GLU A 69 -11.54 23.12 -9.13
C GLU A 69 -12.14 21.80 -9.61
N ARG A 70 -11.32 20.89 -10.17
CA ARG A 70 -11.77 19.53 -10.50
C ARG A 70 -12.27 18.76 -9.29
N ALA A 71 -11.64 18.95 -8.13
CA ALA A 71 -12.06 18.31 -6.89
C ALA A 71 -13.37 18.89 -6.37
N ALA A 72 -13.51 20.21 -6.40
CA ALA A 72 -14.74 20.91 -6.04
C ALA A 72 -15.92 20.49 -6.93
N ALA A 73 -15.72 20.37 -8.25
CA ALA A 73 -16.74 19.87 -9.18
C ALA A 73 -17.16 18.43 -8.86
N ALA A 74 -16.19 17.55 -8.57
CA ALA A 74 -16.46 16.17 -8.18
C ALA A 74 -17.23 16.09 -6.85
N LEU A 75 -16.85 16.87 -5.85
CA LEU A 75 -17.57 16.96 -4.58
C LEU A 75 -18.99 17.47 -4.78
N ARG A 76 -19.20 18.51 -5.58
CA ARG A 76 -20.55 19.02 -5.91
C ARG A 76 -21.44 17.92 -6.47
N ALA A 77 -20.90 17.06 -7.35
CA ALA A 77 -21.63 15.91 -7.91
C ALA A 77 -21.89 14.78 -6.89
N CYS A 78 -21.15 14.75 -5.78
CA CYS A 78 -21.29 13.77 -4.71
C CYS A 78 -22.10 14.29 -3.50
N GLU A 79 -22.54 15.55 -3.49
CA GLU A 79 -23.35 16.09 -2.39
C GLU A 79 -24.61 15.21 -2.18
N ARG A 80 -24.93 14.89 -0.93
CA ARG A 80 -26.15 14.12 -0.63
C ARG A 80 -27.40 15.00 -0.76
N PRO A 81 -28.59 14.42 -0.99
CA PRO A 81 -29.83 15.18 -1.12
C PRO A 81 -30.12 16.13 0.06
N ASP A 82 -29.80 15.70 1.29
CA ASP A 82 -29.97 16.51 2.52
C ASP A 82 -28.72 17.34 2.88
N GLY A 83 -27.79 17.47 1.94
CA GLY A 83 -26.51 18.14 2.12
C GLY A 83 -25.41 17.27 2.70
N GLY A 84 -24.20 17.80 2.62
CA GLY A 84 -23.00 17.24 3.22
C GLY A 84 -22.33 16.13 2.41
N TRP A 85 -21.18 15.73 2.93
CA TRP A 85 -20.31 14.69 2.39
C TRP A 85 -19.89 13.77 3.52
N GLY A 86 -19.59 12.52 3.17
CA GLY A 86 -19.08 11.54 4.10
C GLY A 86 -17.61 11.27 3.88
N TYR A 87 -17.09 10.29 4.61
CA TYR A 87 -15.76 9.72 4.36
C TYR A 87 -15.57 9.28 2.89
N ASN A 88 -16.62 8.72 2.28
CA ASN A 88 -16.77 8.41 0.86
C ASN A 88 -18.25 8.27 0.48
N ALA A 89 -18.53 7.96 -0.80
CA ALA A 89 -19.90 7.84 -1.35
C ALA A 89 -20.81 6.84 -0.60
N ALA A 90 -20.25 5.83 0.04
CA ALA A 90 -20.99 4.78 0.75
C ALA A 90 -21.20 5.08 2.24
N VAL A 91 -20.58 6.14 2.77
CA VAL A 91 -20.71 6.56 4.16
C VAL A 91 -21.69 7.74 4.24
N PRO A 92 -22.58 7.77 5.25
CA PRO A 92 -23.44 8.93 5.49
C PRO A 92 -22.63 10.22 5.65
N PRO A 93 -23.23 11.39 5.38
CA PRO A 93 -22.59 12.67 5.65
C PRO A 93 -22.10 12.79 7.10
N ASP A 94 -20.95 13.43 7.27
CA ASP A 94 -20.33 13.72 8.56
C ASP A 94 -19.77 15.14 8.61
N SER A 95 -19.57 15.67 9.82
CA SER A 95 -19.13 17.05 10.03
C SER A 95 -17.73 17.33 9.48
N ASP A 96 -16.78 16.40 9.60
CA ASP A 96 -15.38 16.62 9.18
C ASP A 96 -15.26 16.69 7.65
N SER A 97 -15.86 15.72 6.97
CA SER A 97 -15.93 15.62 5.51
C SER A 97 -16.66 16.84 4.93
N THR A 98 -17.77 17.23 5.55
CA THR A 98 -18.55 18.39 5.11
C THR A 98 -17.80 19.69 5.33
N ALA A 99 -17.20 19.88 6.50
CA ALA A 99 -16.38 21.05 6.80
C ALA A 99 -15.21 21.20 5.82
N ALA A 100 -14.53 20.10 5.50
CA ALA A 100 -13.42 20.12 4.54
C ALA A 100 -13.89 20.57 3.14
N ALA A 101 -15.04 20.07 2.66
CA ALA A 101 -15.60 20.44 1.36
C ALA A 101 -16.01 21.92 1.32
N LEU A 102 -16.68 22.41 2.36
CA LEU A 102 -17.07 23.81 2.49
C LEU A 102 -15.85 24.76 2.50
N ARG A 103 -14.77 24.39 3.20
CA ARG A 103 -13.52 25.16 3.19
C ARG A 103 -12.86 25.20 1.82
N LEU A 104 -12.93 24.11 1.05
CA LEU A 104 -12.46 24.10 -0.34
C LEU A 104 -13.27 25.08 -1.21
N PHE A 105 -14.61 25.06 -1.13
CA PHE A 105 -15.43 26.02 -1.89
C PHE A 105 -15.08 27.47 -1.54
N ALA A 106 -14.97 27.78 -0.25
CA ALA A 106 -14.59 29.11 0.20
C ALA A 106 -13.19 29.52 -0.32
N ALA A 107 -12.19 28.63 -0.27
CA ALA A 107 -10.86 28.91 -0.81
C ALA A 107 -10.82 29.11 -2.32
N LEU A 108 -11.81 28.56 -3.03
CA LEU A 108 -12.01 28.79 -4.47
C LEU A 108 -12.87 30.03 -4.76
N GLY A 109 -13.44 30.69 -3.75
CA GLY A 109 -14.40 31.77 -3.95
C GLY A 109 -15.70 31.28 -4.59
N GLN A 110 -16.09 30.03 -4.33
CA GLN A 110 -17.34 29.44 -4.79
C GLN A 110 -18.37 29.43 -3.66
N ASP A 111 -19.64 29.61 -4.01
CA ASP A 111 -20.73 29.55 -3.03
C ASP A 111 -20.84 28.16 -2.42
N ALA A 112 -20.89 28.13 -1.09
CA ALA A 112 -21.19 26.95 -0.30
C ALA A 112 -22.63 26.48 -0.57
N PRO A 113 -22.87 25.17 -0.84
CA PRO A 113 -24.23 24.67 -0.92
C PRO A 113 -25.00 24.88 0.39
N SER A 114 -26.17 25.52 0.30
CA SER A 114 -26.96 25.89 1.47
C SER A 114 -27.42 24.68 2.28
N ALA A 115 -27.77 23.57 1.62
CA ALA A 115 -28.11 22.31 2.27
C ALA A 115 -26.96 21.78 3.13
N SER A 116 -25.72 21.83 2.61
CA SER A 116 -24.52 21.42 3.35
C SER A 116 -24.20 22.32 4.54
N VAL A 117 -24.42 23.64 4.43
CA VAL A 117 -24.30 24.57 5.56
C VAL A 117 -25.37 24.25 6.62
N GLY A 118 -26.61 24.04 6.19
CA GLY A 118 -27.72 23.65 7.06
C GLY A 118 -27.46 22.32 7.78
N PHE A 119 -26.95 21.33 7.07
CA PHE A 119 -26.51 20.05 7.64
C PHE A 119 -25.53 20.27 8.79
N LEU A 120 -24.46 21.04 8.57
CA LEU A 120 -23.41 21.25 9.57
C LEU A 120 -23.89 22.07 10.77
N MET A 121 -24.78 23.05 10.56
CA MET A 121 -25.47 23.77 11.63
C MET A 121 -26.37 22.87 12.49
N ALA A 122 -26.95 21.82 11.90
CA ALA A 122 -27.77 20.85 12.64
C ALA A 122 -26.93 19.87 13.48
N GLN A 123 -25.62 19.75 13.23
CA GLN A 123 -24.73 18.84 13.98
C GLN A 123 -24.24 19.41 15.30
N GLY A 124 -24.35 20.73 15.52
CA GLY A 124 -23.77 21.36 16.69
C GLY A 124 -23.78 22.88 16.69
N ASN A 125 -23.16 23.47 17.71
CA ASN A 125 -23.06 24.92 17.88
C ASN A 125 -21.80 25.31 18.69
N PRO A 126 -21.41 26.60 18.74
CA PRO A 126 -20.20 27.03 19.43
C PRO A 126 -20.13 26.73 20.94
N VAL A 127 -21.26 26.55 21.62
CA VAL A 127 -21.34 26.30 23.06
C VAL A 127 -21.23 24.81 23.35
N ASP A 128 -22.00 23.99 22.64
CA ASP A 128 -22.08 22.55 22.87
C ASP A 128 -20.99 21.77 22.11
N GLY A 129 -20.45 22.35 21.04
CA GLY A 129 -19.57 21.69 20.07
C GLY A 129 -20.35 20.99 18.95
N TRP A 130 -19.62 20.33 18.05
CA TRP A 130 -20.13 19.59 16.90
C TRP A 130 -19.80 18.12 16.99
N ALA A 131 -20.82 17.28 16.79
CA ALA A 131 -20.65 15.85 16.62
C ALA A 131 -20.08 15.50 15.24
N THR A 132 -19.34 14.39 15.11
CA THR A 132 -19.01 13.86 13.77
C THR A 132 -20.26 13.35 13.07
N TYR A 133 -21.10 12.59 13.79
CA TYR A 133 -22.41 12.11 13.30
C TYR A 133 -23.52 12.43 14.32
N GLY A 134 -24.56 13.13 13.90
CA GLY A 134 -25.66 13.54 14.79
C GLY A 134 -26.93 12.69 14.71
N PRO A 135 -27.94 13.02 15.55
CA PRO A 135 -27.84 13.93 16.70
C PRO A 135 -27.01 13.30 17.84
N ASN A 136 -26.56 14.13 18.79
CA ASN A 136 -25.78 13.71 19.96
C ASN A 136 -26.52 12.64 20.77
N ARG A 137 -25.87 11.50 21.00
CA ARG A 137 -26.33 10.35 21.78
C ARG A 137 -25.23 9.94 22.75
N SER A 138 -25.52 9.93 24.05
CA SER A 138 -24.52 9.63 25.10
C SER A 138 -23.83 8.26 24.97
N TRP A 139 -24.50 7.28 24.37
CA TRP A 139 -23.95 5.94 24.12
C TRP A 139 -23.12 5.83 22.84
N ASP A 140 -23.22 6.82 21.94
CA ASP A 140 -22.51 6.86 20.66
C ASP A 140 -21.37 7.88 20.74
N ARG A 141 -20.14 7.38 20.90
CA ARG A 141 -18.97 8.25 21.03
C ARG A 141 -18.70 9.09 19.78
N TRP A 142 -19.18 8.68 18.61
CA TRP A 142 -19.02 9.45 17.37
C TRP A 142 -20.01 10.62 17.28
N SER A 143 -21.00 10.63 18.15
CA SER A 143 -21.97 11.71 18.28
C SER A 143 -21.62 12.70 19.39
N GLN A 144 -20.48 12.49 20.06
CA GLN A 144 -19.96 13.43 21.04
C GLN A 144 -19.05 14.45 20.37
N PRO A 145 -19.07 15.72 20.83
CA PRO A 145 -18.13 16.74 20.38
C PRO A 145 -16.67 16.38 20.67
N CYS A 146 -15.77 16.74 19.77
CA CYS A 146 -14.33 16.65 19.99
C CYS A 146 -13.58 17.80 19.31
N PRO A 147 -12.39 18.18 19.81
CA PRO A 147 -11.74 19.43 19.41
C PRO A 147 -11.52 19.61 17.91
N GLU A 148 -11.07 18.57 17.20
CA GLU A 148 -10.80 18.66 15.77
C GLU A 148 -12.07 18.86 14.92
N VAL A 149 -13.20 18.26 15.32
CA VAL A 149 -14.49 18.35 14.63
C VAL A 149 -15.12 19.71 14.92
N ASP A 150 -15.12 20.11 16.20
CA ASP A 150 -15.58 21.42 16.66
C ASP A 150 -14.91 22.54 15.85
N ALA A 151 -13.58 22.50 15.78
CA ALA A 151 -12.80 23.49 15.08
C ALA A 151 -13.00 23.43 13.56
N ALA A 152 -13.02 22.24 12.94
CA ALA A 152 -13.24 22.10 11.51
C ALA A 152 -14.61 22.67 11.11
N ALA A 153 -15.67 22.29 11.83
CA ALA A 153 -17.03 22.73 11.58
C ALA A 153 -17.17 24.26 11.71
N ALA A 154 -16.67 24.83 12.80
CA ALA A 154 -16.77 26.26 13.03
C ALA A 154 -16.00 27.10 11.99
N LEU A 155 -14.79 26.67 11.60
CA LEU A 155 -14.00 27.34 10.56
C LEU A 155 -14.69 27.27 9.20
N ALA A 156 -15.33 26.14 8.89
CA ALA A 156 -16.10 25.98 7.65
C ALA A 156 -17.34 26.88 7.62
N LEU A 157 -18.10 26.93 8.72
CA LEU A 157 -19.27 27.78 8.85
C LEU A 157 -18.92 29.28 8.85
N ALA A 158 -17.79 29.66 9.48
CA ALA A 158 -17.28 31.02 9.40
C ALA A 158 -16.87 31.40 7.98
N ALA A 159 -16.18 30.50 7.25
CA ALA A 159 -15.83 30.71 5.85
C ALA A 159 -17.06 30.81 4.93
N ALA A 160 -18.16 30.16 5.29
CA ALA A 160 -19.45 30.27 4.61
C ALA A 160 -20.31 31.47 5.09
N GLY A 161 -19.82 32.29 6.03
CA GLY A 161 -20.55 33.44 6.59
C GLY A 161 -21.68 33.09 7.56
N ALA A 162 -21.82 31.82 7.95
CA ALA A 162 -22.85 31.34 8.87
C ALA A 162 -22.48 31.56 10.36
N LEU A 163 -21.19 31.72 10.67
CA LEU A 163 -20.71 32.11 11.99
C LEU A 163 -19.89 33.40 11.91
N ASN A 164 -19.99 34.21 12.97
CA ASN A 164 -19.23 35.44 13.13
C ASN A 164 -18.08 35.27 14.15
N CYS A 165 -17.28 36.32 14.31
CA CYS A 165 -16.16 36.33 15.25
C CYS A 165 -16.57 36.03 16.70
N ALA A 166 -17.71 36.55 17.17
CA ALA A 166 -18.18 36.31 18.54
C ALA A 166 -18.50 34.82 18.80
N ALA A 167 -19.07 34.13 17.82
CA ALA A 167 -19.28 32.69 17.88
C ALA A 167 -17.95 31.92 17.95
N LEU A 168 -16.94 32.33 17.18
CA LEU A 168 -15.60 31.73 17.26
C LEU A 168 -14.91 31.98 18.61
N VAL A 169 -15.09 33.16 19.22
CA VAL A 169 -14.60 33.44 20.58
C VAL A 169 -15.29 32.55 21.61
N ALA A 170 -16.60 32.34 21.50
CA ALA A 170 -17.33 31.43 22.39
C ALA A 170 -16.78 29.99 22.29
N LEU A 171 -16.56 29.50 21.07
CA LEU A 171 -15.95 28.20 20.85
C LEU A 171 -14.51 28.14 21.39
N TRP A 172 -13.71 29.19 21.18
CA TRP A 172 -12.33 29.24 21.70
C TRP A 172 -12.28 29.08 23.20
N ARG A 173 -13.17 29.76 23.95
CA ARG A 173 -13.25 29.62 25.42
C ARG A 173 -13.44 28.15 25.81
N ARG A 174 -14.36 27.44 25.16
CA ARG A 174 -14.55 26.00 25.37
C ARG A 174 -13.29 25.21 25.03
N LEU A 175 -12.74 25.38 23.83
CA LEU A 175 -11.55 24.66 23.38
C LEU A 175 -10.36 24.90 24.31
N SER A 176 -10.16 26.12 24.80
CA SER A 176 -9.06 26.47 25.70
C SER A 176 -9.07 25.69 27.01
N LEU A 177 -10.25 25.27 27.47
CA LEU A 177 -10.42 24.42 28.66
C LEU A 177 -10.17 22.94 28.38
N MET A 178 -10.08 22.54 27.11
CA MET A 178 -9.84 21.15 26.69
C MET A 178 -8.37 20.86 26.37
N ALA A 179 -7.51 21.88 26.38
CA ALA A 179 -6.07 21.68 26.22
C ALA A 179 -5.50 20.90 27.42
N ASP A 180 -4.57 19.99 27.16
CA ASP A 180 -3.86 19.28 28.22
C ASP A 180 -2.80 20.17 28.90
N ASP A 181 -2.11 19.65 29.91
CA ASP A 181 -1.05 20.37 30.64
C ASP A 181 0.16 20.72 29.74
N HIS A 182 0.28 20.05 28.59
CA HIS A 182 1.26 20.35 27.55
C HIS A 182 0.72 21.33 26.51
N GLY A 183 -0.48 21.87 26.69
CA GLY A 183 -1.14 22.82 25.79
C GLY A 183 -1.50 22.24 24.42
N HIS A 184 -1.63 20.92 24.33
CA HIS A 184 -2.11 20.23 23.15
C HIS A 184 -3.59 19.87 23.27
N TRP A 185 -4.25 19.69 22.13
CA TRP A 185 -5.59 19.11 22.07
C TRP A 185 -5.48 17.64 21.71
N ARG A 186 -6.08 16.79 22.54
CA ARG A 186 -6.17 15.37 22.26
C ARG A 186 -7.10 15.14 21.08
N ALA A 187 -6.56 14.55 20.03
CA ALA A 187 -7.35 14.09 18.90
C ALA A 187 -8.13 12.82 19.25
N TYR A 188 -9.33 12.70 18.72
CA TYR A 188 -10.18 11.52 18.75
C TYR A 188 -9.87 10.55 17.61
N TRP A 189 -9.68 11.08 16.39
CA TRP A 189 -9.44 10.27 15.18
C TRP A 189 -7.95 10.02 14.88
N TRP A 190 -7.04 10.54 15.70
CA TRP A 190 -5.59 10.47 15.47
C TRP A 190 -4.85 9.99 16.71
N PRO A 191 -3.74 9.23 16.55
CA PRO A 191 -2.88 8.86 17.68
C PRO A 191 -2.14 10.07 18.27
N GLY A 192 -1.76 11.03 17.42
CA GLY A 192 -1.01 12.23 17.81
C GLY A 192 -1.90 13.47 17.95
N PRO A 193 -1.41 14.51 18.66
CA PRO A 193 -2.21 15.70 18.95
C PRO A 193 -2.20 16.74 17.82
N GLY A 194 -1.41 16.55 16.77
CA GLY A 194 -1.03 17.63 15.87
C GLY A 194 -2.21 18.20 15.08
N VAL A 195 -3.11 17.34 14.60
CA VAL A 195 -4.28 17.76 13.79
C VAL A 195 -5.26 18.57 14.64
N ALA A 196 -5.65 18.06 15.81
CA ALA A 196 -6.57 18.75 16.72
C ALA A 196 -5.96 20.06 17.23
N THR A 197 -4.68 20.06 17.57
CA THR A 197 -3.98 21.27 18.02
C THR A 197 -3.97 22.37 16.95
N LEU A 198 -3.64 22.02 15.70
CA LEU A 198 -3.70 23.00 14.61
C LEU A 198 -5.12 23.53 14.39
N ALA A 199 -6.13 22.67 14.40
CA ALA A 199 -7.51 23.09 14.18
C ALA A 199 -7.96 24.07 15.28
N SER A 200 -7.71 23.76 16.55
CA SER A 200 -8.03 24.65 17.68
C SER A 200 -7.32 25.99 17.59
N VAL A 201 -6.03 26.01 17.22
CA VAL A 201 -5.26 27.26 17.07
C VAL A 201 -5.73 28.07 15.86
N GLN A 202 -6.21 27.43 14.79
CA GLN A 202 -6.86 28.13 13.68
C GLN A 202 -8.15 28.83 14.11
N VAL A 203 -8.95 28.22 15.01
CA VAL A 203 -10.12 28.89 15.60
C VAL A 203 -9.70 30.12 16.40
N TRP A 204 -8.66 30.00 17.25
CA TRP A 204 -8.13 31.14 18.01
C TRP A 204 -7.69 32.30 17.09
N ASP A 205 -6.94 32.01 16.03
CA ASP A 205 -6.50 33.03 15.07
C ASP A 205 -7.68 33.67 14.34
N ALA A 206 -8.63 32.86 13.85
CA ALA A 206 -9.85 33.33 13.18
C ALA A 206 -10.81 34.11 14.12
N ALA A 207 -10.76 33.84 15.42
CA ALA A 207 -11.50 34.57 16.45
C ALA A 207 -10.86 35.92 16.83
N GLY A 208 -9.78 36.34 16.15
CA GLY A 208 -9.06 37.57 16.47
C GLY A 208 -8.12 37.45 17.66
N ARG A 209 -7.61 36.25 17.92
CA ARG A 209 -6.61 35.95 18.97
C ARG A 209 -7.04 36.32 20.40
N PRO A 210 -8.23 35.92 20.85
CA PRO A 210 -8.70 36.20 22.21
C PRO A 210 -7.85 35.49 23.29
N ASP A 211 -7.94 35.98 24.52
CA ASP A 211 -7.39 35.28 25.68
C ASP A 211 -8.20 34.02 26.06
N PRO A 212 -7.55 32.99 26.63
CA PRO A 212 -6.11 32.90 26.85
C PRO A 212 -5.36 32.59 25.55
N ARG A 213 -4.14 33.13 25.39
CA ARG A 213 -3.23 32.73 24.30
C ARG A 213 -2.87 31.22 24.40
N PRO A 214 -2.92 30.45 23.30
CA PRO A 214 -2.48 29.05 23.29
C PRO A 214 -1.02 28.92 23.73
N ARG A 215 -0.72 27.95 24.58
CA ARG A 215 0.65 27.63 25.03
C ARG A 215 1.12 26.38 24.30
N LEU A 216 2.01 26.51 23.31
CA LEU A 216 2.53 25.36 22.58
C LEU A 216 4.00 25.12 22.96
N PRO A 217 4.35 23.96 23.56
CA PRO A 217 5.72 23.68 23.98
C PRO A 217 6.63 23.49 22.78
N ASP A 218 7.94 23.61 23.01
CA ASP A 218 8.95 23.36 21.98
C ASP A 218 8.94 21.91 21.50
N ALA A 219 9.32 21.70 20.23
CA ALA A 219 9.14 20.47 19.45
C ALA A 219 10.05 19.28 19.86
N ALA A 220 10.33 19.10 21.15
CA ALA A 220 11.26 18.10 21.65
C ALA A 220 10.75 16.65 21.57
N THR A 221 9.48 16.39 21.20
CA THR A 221 8.94 15.02 21.12
C THR A 221 9.58 14.21 19.98
N PRO A 222 10.39 13.17 20.28
CA PRO A 222 11.20 12.50 19.27
C PRO A 222 10.41 11.57 18.32
N ASP A 223 9.15 11.23 18.59
CA ASP A 223 8.43 10.14 17.89
C ASP A 223 7.14 10.53 17.16
N LEU A 224 6.98 11.81 16.81
CA LEU A 224 5.79 12.26 16.07
C LEU A 224 5.75 11.71 14.63
N SER A 225 4.56 11.45 14.09
CA SER A 225 4.36 11.23 12.65
C SER A 225 4.77 12.47 11.83
N ALA A 226 5.02 12.33 10.52
CA ALA A 226 5.28 13.48 9.66
C ALA A 226 4.11 14.46 9.65
N LEU A 227 2.86 13.95 9.64
CA LEU A 227 1.65 14.76 9.72
C LEU A 227 1.63 15.61 10.99
N ASP A 228 1.83 15.01 12.16
CA ASP A 228 1.81 15.73 13.45
C ASP A 228 2.91 16.80 13.52
N ALA A 229 4.11 16.48 13.04
CA ALA A 229 5.22 17.43 13.04
C ALA A 229 4.91 18.66 12.17
N LEU A 230 4.26 18.46 11.03
CA LEU A 230 3.86 19.53 10.11
C LEU A 230 2.72 20.38 10.68
N THR A 231 1.68 19.75 11.22
CA THR A 231 0.53 20.48 11.78
C THR A 231 0.92 21.23 13.05
N LEU A 232 1.78 20.66 13.91
CA LEU A 232 2.31 21.38 15.07
C LEU A 232 3.25 22.52 14.67
N ALA A 233 4.05 22.37 13.62
CA ALA A 233 4.84 23.48 13.08
C ALA A 233 3.95 24.63 12.63
N GLN A 234 2.86 24.33 11.90
CA GLN A 234 1.90 25.33 11.47
C GLN A 234 1.16 25.98 12.65
N ALA A 235 0.72 25.19 13.64
CA ALA A 235 0.07 25.70 14.84
C ALA A 235 0.98 26.66 15.62
N ARG A 236 2.25 26.27 15.81
CA ARG A 236 3.27 27.15 16.40
C ARG A 236 3.44 28.42 15.58
N GLY A 237 3.48 28.32 14.27
CA GLY A 237 3.62 29.47 13.38
C GLY A 237 2.50 30.51 13.49
N LEU A 238 1.28 30.08 13.80
CA LEU A 238 0.16 30.99 14.08
C LEU A 238 0.35 31.76 15.41
N VAL A 239 1.03 31.15 16.39
CA VAL A 239 1.29 31.76 17.72
C VAL A 239 2.60 32.55 17.75
N ASP A 240 3.66 32.02 17.12
CA ASP A 240 5.02 32.52 16.99
C ASP A 240 5.60 32.04 15.64
N PRO A 241 5.64 32.93 14.61
CA PRO A 241 6.15 32.59 13.28
C PRO A 241 7.58 32.02 13.27
N ALA A 242 8.46 32.50 14.15
CA ALA A 242 9.86 32.05 14.20
C ALA A 242 9.97 30.64 14.77
N ALA A 243 9.20 30.33 15.83
CA ALA A 243 9.12 28.97 16.36
C ALA A 243 8.49 27.98 15.36
N GLY A 244 7.48 28.44 14.63
CA GLY A 244 6.88 27.68 13.52
C GLY A 244 7.89 27.35 12.42
N ALA A 245 8.65 28.34 11.95
CA ALA A 245 9.67 28.16 10.92
C ALA A 245 10.76 27.15 11.33
N ARG A 246 11.27 27.24 12.56
CA ARG A 246 12.24 26.25 13.11
C ARG A 246 11.66 24.83 13.15
N SER A 247 10.40 24.71 13.57
CA SER A 247 9.69 23.43 13.63
C SER A 247 9.47 22.85 12.23
N LEU A 248 9.12 23.69 11.26
CA LEU A 248 8.95 23.29 9.86
C LEU A 248 10.27 22.84 9.25
N ALA A 249 11.38 23.54 9.51
CA ALA A 249 12.71 23.12 9.08
C ALA A 249 13.08 21.74 9.66
N LYS A 250 12.71 21.45 10.92
CA LYS A 250 12.86 20.11 11.52
C LYS A 250 11.98 19.08 10.83
N ALA A 251 10.73 19.39 10.53
CA ALA A 251 9.83 18.50 9.81
C ALA A 251 10.33 18.21 8.38
N CYS A 252 10.87 19.21 7.67
CA CYS A 252 11.42 19.07 6.31
C CYS A 252 12.60 18.08 6.25
N ARG A 253 13.35 17.89 7.34
CA ARG A 253 14.38 16.83 7.42
C ARG A 253 13.81 15.41 7.34
N ARG A 254 12.49 15.24 7.40
CA ARG A 254 11.83 13.94 7.21
C ARG A 254 11.43 13.69 5.75
N MET A 255 11.60 14.68 4.87
CA MET A 255 11.36 14.48 3.44
C MET A 255 12.29 13.39 2.90
N THR A 256 11.74 12.46 2.13
CA THR A 256 12.49 11.36 1.50
C THR A 256 12.95 11.68 0.07
N GLY A 257 12.75 12.93 -0.33
CA GLY A 257 13.09 13.49 -1.64
C GLY A 257 12.22 14.71 -1.95
N PRO A 258 12.44 15.38 -3.10
CA PRO A 258 11.68 16.58 -3.48
C PRO A 258 10.17 16.34 -3.46
N GLY A 259 9.48 17.08 -2.59
CA GLY A 259 8.03 16.97 -2.37
C GLY A 259 7.53 15.65 -1.78
N ARG A 260 8.43 14.73 -1.38
CA ARG A 260 8.08 13.39 -0.88
C ARG A 260 8.09 13.36 0.65
N TRP A 261 6.92 13.21 1.21
CA TRP A 261 6.71 13.10 2.65
C TRP A 261 6.48 11.63 3.07
N PRO A 262 6.89 11.24 4.29
CA PRO A 262 6.47 9.98 4.90
C PRO A 262 4.94 9.86 4.90
N ALA A 263 4.43 8.67 4.63
CA ALA A 263 3.00 8.38 4.68
C ALA A 263 2.72 7.56 5.96
N ASP A 264 3.18 8.09 7.09
CA ASP A 264 3.18 7.46 8.40
C ASP A 264 2.01 7.90 9.29
N ALA A 265 1.15 8.79 8.78
CA ALA A 265 -0.11 9.13 9.45
C ALA A 265 -1.00 7.89 9.57
N VAL A 266 -1.68 7.76 10.71
CA VAL A 266 -2.64 6.67 10.97
C VAL A 266 -3.96 7.31 11.35
N LEU A 267 -5.01 7.04 10.58
CA LEU A 267 -6.37 7.38 10.94
C LEU A 267 -6.93 6.27 11.83
N LEU A 268 -7.42 6.65 13.00
CA LEU A 268 -8.17 5.76 13.88
C LEU A 268 -9.65 5.80 13.50
N ALA A 269 -10.35 4.70 13.71
CA ALA A 269 -11.80 4.67 13.80
C ALA A 269 -12.17 4.01 15.13
N PRO A 270 -12.18 4.78 16.23
CA PRO A 270 -12.50 4.26 17.55
C PRO A 270 -13.87 3.58 17.57
N PRO A 271 -14.10 2.62 18.49
CA PRO A 271 -15.39 1.94 18.57
C PRO A 271 -16.52 2.94 18.86
N ARG A 272 -17.59 2.86 18.06
CA ARG A 272 -18.78 3.70 18.19
C ARG A 272 -19.45 3.56 19.57
N HIS A 273 -19.59 2.31 20.02
CA HIS A 273 -20.13 1.96 21.33
C HIS A 273 -19.02 1.29 22.18
N PRO A 274 -18.95 1.52 23.51
CA PRO A 274 -17.94 0.90 24.38
C PRO A 274 -17.92 -0.64 24.32
N ALA A 275 -19.06 -1.26 24.03
CA ALA A 275 -19.20 -2.72 23.86
C ALA A 275 -18.94 -3.24 22.44
N SER A 276 -18.66 -2.37 21.46
CA SER A 276 -18.31 -2.80 20.10
C SER A 276 -16.91 -3.44 20.06
N LEU A 277 -16.65 -4.24 19.02
CA LEU A 277 -15.30 -4.73 18.69
C LEU A 277 -14.29 -3.58 18.67
N SER A 278 -13.01 -3.91 18.86
CA SER A 278 -11.92 -2.93 18.83
C SER A 278 -12.02 -2.02 17.60
N GLY A 279 -11.67 -0.75 17.80
CA GLY A 279 -11.62 0.25 16.73
C GLY A 279 -10.77 -0.23 15.55
N ASP A 280 -11.04 0.34 14.38
CA ASP A 280 -10.21 0.12 13.19
C ASP A 280 -9.08 1.15 13.14
N ALA A 281 -8.01 0.86 12.40
CA ALA A 281 -6.95 1.82 12.15
C ALA A 281 -6.42 1.62 10.74
N SER A 282 -6.27 2.73 10.02
CA SER A 282 -5.71 2.73 8.68
C SER A 282 -4.46 3.60 8.65
N PRO A 283 -3.30 3.06 8.27
CA PRO A 283 -2.18 3.91 7.86
C PRO A 283 -2.55 4.66 6.58
N GLU A 284 -1.90 5.78 6.37
CA GLU A 284 -2.01 6.56 5.15
C GLU A 284 -1.31 5.82 4.00
N GLY A 285 -2.05 5.33 3.01
CA GLY A 285 -1.46 4.53 1.94
C GLY A 285 -0.60 5.32 0.95
N ARG A 286 -0.92 6.61 0.73
CA ARG A 286 -0.36 7.40 -0.38
C ARG A 286 0.39 8.67 0.05
N GLY A 287 0.24 9.10 1.30
CA GLY A 287 0.83 10.35 1.78
C GLY A 287 0.09 11.60 1.28
N VAL A 288 -1.19 11.51 0.91
CA VAL A 288 -1.98 12.64 0.38
C VAL A 288 -2.24 13.69 1.46
N LEU A 289 -2.79 13.29 2.61
CA LEU A 289 -3.05 14.17 3.74
C LEU A 289 -1.75 14.76 4.28
N THR A 290 -0.70 13.94 4.44
CA THR A 290 0.61 14.44 4.90
C THR A 290 1.19 15.44 3.90
N ALA A 291 1.10 15.19 2.59
CA ALA A 291 1.53 16.13 1.57
C ALA A 291 0.67 17.40 1.53
N ALA A 292 -0.64 17.32 1.80
CA ALA A 292 -1.52 18.47 1.91
C ALA A 292 -1.14 19.34 3.12
N ALA A 293 -0.95 18.75 4.30
CA ALA A 293 -0.48 19.44 5.50
C ALA A 293 0.90 20.08 5.28
N ALA A 294 1.81 19.36 4.61
CA ALA A 294 3.13 19.88 4.25
C ALA A 294 3.03 21.11 3.34
N LEU A 295 2.20 21.03 2.30
CA LEU A 295 2.02 22.14 1.36
C LEU A 295 1.49 23.37 2.09
N ARG A 296 0.48 23.21 2.97
CA ARG A 296 -0.07 24.30 3.79
C ARG A 296 0.97 24.92 4.72
N ALA A 297 1.77 24.09 5.41
CA ALA A 297 2.83 24.59 6.27
C ALA A 297 3.93 25.34 5.50
N LEU A 298 4.32 24.81 4.33
CA LEU A 298 5.34 25.41 3.46
C LEU A 298 4.94 26.74 2.83
N ILE A 299 3.63 26.99 2.64
CA ILE A 299 3.14 28.28 2.15
C ILE A 299 2.83 29.26 3.29
N ALA A 300 2.56 28.78 4.50
CA ALA A 300 2.24 29.61 5.66
C ALA A 300 3.47 30.12 6.40
N LEU A 301 4.61 29.43 6.30
CA LEU A 301 5.80 29.72 7.10
C LEU A 301 7.04 29.91 6.22
N PRO A 302 7.93 30.85 6.57
CA PRO A 302 9.22 30.95 5.91
C PRO A 302 10.04 29.68 6.17
N LEU A 303 10.64 29.14 5.12
CA LEU A 303 11.57 28.02 5.22
C LEU A 303 12.98 28.51 4.97
N GLU A 304 13.82 28.48 6.01
CA GLU A 304 15.26 28.53 5.81
C GLU A 304 15.66 27.21 5.14
N CYS A 305 16.09 27.28 3.87
CA CYS A 305 16.36 26.10 3.08
C CYS A 305 17.48 25.28 3.74
N PRO A 306 17.22 24.05 4.21
CA PRO A 306 18.30 23.21 4.70
C PRO A 306 19.24 22.89 3.52
N ALA A 307 20.55 23.11 3.72
CA ALA A 307 21.57 22.98 2.68
C ALA A 307 21.66 21.57 2.06
N SER A 308 21.05 20.55 2.67
CA SER A 308 20.85 19.25 2.05
C SER A 308 19.61 18.55 2.60
N LEU A 309 18.79 18.00 1.70
CA LEU A 309 17.77 17.03 2.09
C LEU A 309 18.47 15.69 2.39
N PRO A 310 18.10 15.00 3.48
CA PRO A 310 18.68 13.70 3.78
C PRO A 310 18.39 12.72 2.63
N ARG A 311 19.40 11.96 2.24
CA ARG A 311 19.23 10.86 1.28
C ARG A 311 18.33 9.79 1.92
N PRO A 312 17.37 9.20 1.18
CA PRO A 312 16.56 8.12 1.71
C PRO A 312 17.46 6.97 2.19
N PRO A 313 17.14 6.32 3.33
CA PRO A 313 17.92 5.20 3.81
C PRO A 313 17.97 4.10 2.73
N ALA A 314 19.19 3.76 2.30
CA ALA A 314 19.45 2.75 1.29
C ALA A 314 19.26 1.30 1.79
N ARG A 315 18.54 0.50 1.00
CA ARG A 315 18.89 -0.89 0.61
C ARG A 315 19.00 -2.03 1.64
N ALA A 316 18.75 -1.84 2.94
CA ALA A 316 18.98 -2.88 3.96
C ALA A 316 18.35 -4.26 3.65
N ILE A 317 17.16 -4.31 3.01
CA ILE A 317 16.51 -5.58 2.64
C ILE A 317 17.28 -6.30 1.52
N PRO A 318 17.55 -5.69 0.35
CA PRO A 318 18.40 -6.29 -0.67
C PRO A 318 19.72 -6.88 -0.16
N GLN A 319 20.46 -6.15 0.71
CA GLN A 319 21.69 -6.71 1.30
C GLN A 319 21.41 -7.94 2.17
N ALA A 320 20.33 -7.91 2.96
CA ALA A 320 19.96 -9.05 3.78
C ALA A 320 19.53 -10.29 2.98
N LEU A 321 19.13 -10.15 1.71
CA LEU A 321 18.85 -11.29 0.83
C LEU A 321 20.12 -12.08 0.49
N GLU A 322 21.28 -11.43 0.40
CA GLU A 322 22.57 -12.10 0.19
C GLU A 322 22.91 -12.97 1.40
N THR A 323 22.83 -12.41 2.61
CA THR A 323 23.05 -13.15 3.86
C THR A 323 22.05 -14.30 4.02
N LEU A 324 20.78 -14.07 3.65
CA LEU A 324 19.76 -15.10 3.68
C LEU A 324 20.08 -16.24 2.70
N ALA A 325 20.49 -15.94 1.46
CA ALA A 325 20.89 -16.93 0.48
C ALA A 325 22.09 -17.77 0.95
N GLN A 326 23.11 -17.12 1.51
CA GLN A 326 24.27 -17.81 2.10
C GLN A 326 23.88 -18.73 3.26
N ALA A 327 22.99 -18.28 4.14
CA ALA A 327 22.48 -19.08 5.25
C ALA A 327 21.63 -20.29 4.79
N LEU A 328 21.10 -20.25 3.57
CA LEU A 328 20.44 -21.38 2.92
C LEU A 328 21.42 -22.32 2.18
N GLY A 329 22.72 -22.05 2.25
CA GLY A 329 23.77 -22.85 1.62
C GLY A 329 23.98 -22.57 0.13
N LEU A 330 23.46 -21.44 -0.38
CA LEU A 330 23.70 -21.04 -1.77
C LEU A 330 25.11 -20.44 -1.94
N SER A 331 25.71 -20.64 -3.11
CA SER A 331 27.02 -20.08 -3.43
C SER A 331 27.03 -18.55 -3.35
N SER A 332 28.21 -17.96 -3.13
CA SER A 332 28.39 -16.50 -3.10
C SER A 332 27.90 -15.82 -4.38
N ARG A 333 28.05 -16.48 -5.54
CA ARG A 333 27.55 -15.98 -6.82
C ARG A 333 26.03 -15.87 -6.80
N THR A 334 25.33 -16.95 -6.44
CA THR A 334 23.86 -16.98 -6.38
C THR A 334 23.34 -16.02 -5.31
N ALA A 335 24.03 -15.89 -4.18
CA ALA A 335 23.69 -14.94 -3.13
C ALA A 335 23.81 -13.47 -3.59
N ALA A 336 24.87 -13.13 -4.34
CA ALA A 336 25.01 -11.81 -4.94
C ALA A 336 23.92 -11.54 -5.99
N GLN A 337 23.55 -12.54 -6.79
CA GLN A 337 22.41 -12.45 -7.72
C GLN A 337 21.09 -12.21 -6.98
N ALA A 338 20.87 -12.87 -5.84
CA ALA A 338 19.68 -12.65 -5.00
C ALA A 338 19.57 -11.21 -4.51
N ARG A 339 20.68 -10.61 -4.05
CA ARG A 339 20.72 -9.18 -3.68
C ARG A 339 20.38 -8.28 -4.86
N LEU A 340 21.01 -8.48 -6.01
CA LEU A 340 20.83 -7.61 -7.17
C LEU A 340 19.41 -7.73 -7.76
N ALA A 341 18.88 -8.95 -7.86
CA ALA A 341 17.51 -9.19 -8.35
C ALA A 341 16.48 -8.66 -7.34
N GLY A 342 16.75 -8.86 -6.05
CA GLY A 342 15.96 -8.27 -4.97
C GLY A 342 15.95 -6.74 -4.99
N ASP A 343 17.10 -6.08 -5.18
CA ASP A 343 17.18 -4.62 -5.33
C ASP A 343 16.35 -4.14 -6.52
N ALA A 344 16.45 -4.83 -7.66
CA ALA A 344 15.67 -4.51 -8.86
C ALA A 344 14.14 -4.64 -8.63
N LEU A 345 13.68 -5.65 -7.90
CA LEU A 345 12.26 -5.87 -7.60
C LEU A 345 11.73 -4.93 -6.51
N LEU A 346 12.50 -4.77 -5.44
CA LEU A 346 12.03 -4.17 -4.19
C LEU A 346 12.23 -2.66 -4.12
N THR A 347 13.15 -2.09 -4.90
CA THR A 347 13.45 -0.65 -4.82
C THR A 347 12.20 0.23 -4.93
N PRO A 348 11.28 0.04 -5.89
CA PRO A 348 10.13 0.94 -6.00
C PRO A 348 9.16 0.88 -4.82
N VAL A 349 8.96 -0.32 -4.24
CA VAL A 349 8.05 -0.51 -3.11
C VAL A 349 8.69 -0.05 -1.79
N LEU A 350 9.98 -0.32 -1.59
CA LEU A 350 10.70 0.07 -0.37
C LEU A 350 11.11 1.55 -0.36
N ALA A 351 11.22 2.20 -1.53
CA ALA A 351 11.39 3.65 -1.63
C ALA A 351 10.10 4.43 -1.30
N ALA A 352 8.99 3.75 -1.04
CA ALA A 352 7.82 4.35 -0.45
C ALA A 352 8.02 4.40 1.08
N PRO A 353 8.03 5.58 1.71
CA PRO A 353 8.16 5.73 3.16
C PRO A 353 6.84 5.40 3.84
N LEU A 354 6.46 4.13 3.73
CA LEU A 354 5.23 3.60 4.28
C LEU A 354 5.54 2.82 5.56
N PRO A 355 4.66 2.91 6.57
CA PRO A 355 4.76 2.07 7.75
C PRO A 355 4.44 0.63 7.33
N TRP A 356 5.42 -0.26 7.33
CA TRP A 356 5.21 -1.68 7.03
C TRP A 356 5.01 -2.48 8.33
N PRO A 357 4.10 -3.47 8.36
CA PRO A 357 3.21 -3.89 7.28
C PRO A 357 2.08 -2.87 7.03
N ASN A 358 1.67 -2.72 5.76
CA ASN A 358 0.61 -1.81 5.35
C ASN A 358 -0.45 -2.54 4.50
N ARG A 359 -1.54 -2.93 5.16
CA ARG A 359 -2.66 -3.61 4.50
C ARG A 359 -3.47 -2.71 3.57
N ALA A 360 -3.30 -1.39 3.65
CA ALA A 360 -3.97 -0.49 2.73
C ALA A 360 -3.34 -0.55 1.34
N VAL A 361 -2.05 -0.91 1.21
CA VAL A 361 -1.35 -0.87 -0.10
C VAL A 361 -0.93 -2.24 -0.63
N SER A 362 -0.75 -3.22 0.25
CA SER A 362 -0.35 -4.58 -0.10
C SER A 362 -1.31 -5.61 0.51
N ASN A 363 -1.66 -6.62 -0.28
CA ASN A 363 -2.32 -7.84 0.18
C ASN A 363 -1.33 -9.00 0.37
N LEU A 364 -0.05 -8.82 0.00
CA LEU A 364 0.99 -9.83 0.18
C LEU A 364 1.34 -9.93 1.67
N ALA A 365 1.54 -11.15 2.18
CA ALA A 365 2.00 -11.42 3.55
C ALA A 365 1.37 -10.50 4.63
N ARG A 366 0.05 -10.28 4.59
CA ARG A 366 -0.72 -9.42 5.55
C ARG A 366 -0.32 -7.94 5.54
N GLY A 367 0.11 -7.43 4.41
CA GLY A 367 0.51 -6.05 4.20
C GLY A 367 2.02 -5.87 4.11
N TRP A 368 2.83 -6.92 4.20
CA TRP A 368 4.26 -6.81 3.90
C TRP A 368 4.51 -6.82 2.40
N PRO A 369 5.50 -6.06 1.91
CA PRO A 369 5.79 -6.00 0.48
C PRO A 369 6.60 -7.20 0.00
N VAL A 370 6.96 -8.15 0.88
CA VAL A 370 7.82 -9.30 0.61
C VAL A 370 7.30 -10.54 1.34
N GLU A 371 7.36 -11.69 0.67
CA GLU A 371 7.08 -13.01 1.21
C GLU A 371 8.18 -13.99 0.75
N PHE A 372 8.58 -14.89 1.63
CA PHE A 372 9.54 -15.95 1.30
C PHE A 372 8.84 -17.29 1.19
N SER A 373 9.41 -18.23 0.44
CA SER A 373 8.90 -19.60 0.42
C SER A 373 10.03 -20.62 0.27
N ALA A 374 9.72 -21.88 0.60
CA ALA A 374 10.60 -23.02 0.34
C ALA A 374 9.77 -24.18 -0.22
N THR A 375 10.33 -24.89 -1.20
CA THR A 375 9.73 -26.12 -1.74
C THR A 375 10.05 -27.30 -0.82
N LEU A 376 9.07 -28.17 -0.61
CA LEU A 376 9.18 -29.46 0.03
C LEU A 376 9.17 -30.52 -1.07
N ASP A 377 10.35 -30.98 -1.48
CA ASP A 377 10.52 -32.02 -2.50
C ASP A 377 11.89 -32.68 -2.28
N PRO A 378 11.95 -34.02 -2.15
CA PRO A 378 13.19 -34.73 -1.82
C PRO A 378 14.27 -34.62 -2.91
N ARG A 379 13.90 -34.23 -4.14
CA ARG A 379 14.83 -34.03 -5.25
C ARG A 379 15.21 -32.56 -5.43
N HIS A 380 14.59 -31.66 -4.68
CA HIS A 380 14.75 -30.24 -4.89
C HIS A 380 15.98 -29.74 -4.15
N ARG A 381 16.80 -28.97 -4.87
CA ARG A 381 17.99 -28.34 -4.32
C ARG A 381 17.59 -27.20 -3.36
N PRO A 382 18.48 -26.80 -2.44
CA PRO A 382 18.32 -25.54 -1.72
C PRO A 382 18.02 -24.41 -2.71
N ALA A 383 17.00 -23.63 -2.40
CA ALA A 383 16.56 -22.53 -3.24
C ALA A 383 16.13 -21.35 -2.37
N LEU A 384 16.45 -20.14 -2.81
CA LEU A 384 15.85 -18.93 -2.26
C LEU A 384 14.65 -18.54 -3.13
N ARG A 385 13.45 -18.62 -2.56
CA ARG A 385 12.22 -18.19 -3.23
C ARG A 385 11.65 -16.96 -2.54
N LEU A 386 11.40 -15.92 -3.34
CA LEU A 386 10.84 -14.65 -2.89
C LEU A 386 9.68 -14.25 -3.80
N ALA A 387 8.63 -13.68 -3.20
CA ALA A 387 7.59 -12.92 -3.88
C ALA A 387 7.53 -11.52 -3.27
N ALA A 388 7.17 -10.51 -4.07
CA ALA A 388 7.13 -9.13 -3.64
C ALA A 388 6.17 -8.26 -4.47
N ASP A 389 5.69 -7.19 -3.86
CA ASP A 389 5.10 -6.08 -4.59
C ASP A 389 6.17 -5.40 -5.45
N ALA A 390 5.98 -5.41 -6.78
CA ALA A 390 7.00 -4.93 -7.71
C ALA A 390 6.87 -3.43 -8.07
N GLY A 391 5.73 -2.79 -7.77
CA GLY A 391 5.42 -1.41 -8.13
C GLY A 391 5.43 -0.45 -6.95
N ASP A 392 5.61 0.85 -7.21
CA ASP A 392 5.52 1.90 -6.18
C ASP A 392 4.06 2.04 -5.71
N PRO A 393 3.74 1.69 -4.44
CA PRO A 393 2.38 1.68 -3.91
C PRO A 393 1.71 3.06 -3.85
N ARG A 394 2.48 4.15 -3.97
CA ARG A 394 1.97 5.53 -3.93
C ARG A 394 1.38 5.97 -5.27
N LEU A 395 1.66 5.24 -6.35
CA LEU A 395 1.19 5.56 -7.68
C LEU A 395 -0.24 5.05 -7.90
N LEU A 396 -0.99 5.72 -8.78
CA LEU A 396 -2.25 5.21 -9.29
C LEU A 396 -2.07 3.86 -9.99
N PRO A 397 -3.09 2.99 -10.04
CA PRO A 397 -2.94 1.60 -10.50
C PRO A 397 -2.21 1.43 -11.83
N GLY A 398 -2.58 2.18 -12.87
CA GLY A 398 -1.91 2.09 -14.18
C GLY A 398 -0.43 2.49 -14.14
N ALA A 399 -0.05 3.47 -13.31
CA ALA A 399 1.34 3.88 -13.14
C ALA A 399 2.12 2.89 -12.23
N ARG A 400 1.49 2.36 -11.18
CA ARG A 400 2.04 1.30 -10.33
C ARG A 400 2.33 0.02 -11.13
N ALA A 401 1.42 -0.41 -11.99
CA ALA A 401 1.62 -1.57 -12.87
C ALA A 401 2.76 -1.36 -13.89
N ARG A 402 2.92 -0.14 -14.43
CA ARG A 402 4.08 0.20 -15.28
C ARG A 402 5.39 0.15 -14.50
N ALA A 403 5.42 0.68 -13.28
CA ALA A 403 6.58 0.60 -12.41
C ALA A 403 6.94 -0.87 -12.12
N ALA A 404 5.96 -1.71 -11.79
CA ALA A 404 6.15 -3.15 -11.59
C ALA A 404 6.77 -3.85 -12.81
N ARG A 405 6.31 -3.53 -14.02
CA ARG A 405 6.90 -4.05 -15.25
C ARG A 405 8.37 -3.65 -15.40
N VAL A 406 8.72 -2.40 -15.09
CA VAL A 406 10.12 -1.93 -15.14
C VAL A 406 11.00 -2.69 -14.14
N SER A 407 10.52 -2.92 -12.93
CA SER A 407 11.22 -3.72 -11.89
C SER A 407 11.49 -5.14 -12.36
N LEU A 408 10.47 -5.79 -12.95
CA LEU A 408 10.58 -7.15 -13.49
C LEU A 408 11.58 -7.24 -14.65
N ILE A 409 11.59 -6.27 -15.57
CA ILE A 409 12.57 -6.22 -16.67
C ILE A 409 14.00 -6.09 -16.13
N ARG A 410 14.21 -5.25 -15.11
CA ARG A 410 15.52 -5.09 -14.47
C ARG A 410 15.96 -6.39 -13.79
N ALA A 411 15.04 -7.05 -13.07
CA ALA A 411 15.32 -8.33 -12.42
C ALA A 411 15.65 -9.42 -13.46
N ALA A 412 14.91 -9.51 -14.57
CA ALA A 412 15.21 -10.44 -15.66
C ALA A 412 16.63 -10.26 -16.20
N ARG A 413 17.06 -9.01 -16.43
CA ARG A 413 18.41 -8.70 -16.91
C ARG A 413 19.50 -9.09 -15.91
N VAL A 414 19.27 -8.85 -14.61
CA VAL A 414 20.19 -9.28 -13.54
C VAL A 414 20.35 -10.81 -13.53
N LEU A 415 19.27 -11.52 -13.83
CA LEU A 415 19.23 -12.99 -13.88
C LEU A 415 19.63 -13.56 -15.25
N SER A 416 20.08 -12.71 -16.19
CA SER A 416 20.43 -13.12 -17.56
C SER A 416 19.30 -13.82 -18.32
N LEU A 417 18.04 -13.43 -18.06
CA LEU A 417 16.84 -13.96 -18.72
C LEU A 417 16.33 -12.98 -19.79
N ASP A 418 15.78 -13.49 -20.90
CA ASP A 418 15.11 -12.66 -21.92
C ASP A 418 13.78 -12.10 -21.37
N PRO A 419 13.65 -10.77 -21.15
CA PRO A 419 12.42 -10.20 -20.63
C PRO A 419 11.27 -10.14 -21.65
N ALA A 420 11.50 -10.43 -22.95
CA ALA A 420 10.51 -10.18 -23.99
C ALA A 420 9.16 -10.90 -23.78
N PRO A 421 9.10 -12.20 -23.40
CA PRO A 421 7.83 -12.87 -23.08
C PRO A 421 7.06 -12.16 -21.96
N LEU A 422 7.77 -11.71 -20.91
CA LEU A 422 7.17 -10.99 -19.79
C LEU A 422 6.66 -9.61 -20.20
N ILE A 423 7.41 -8.87 -21.03
CA ILE A 423 7.01 -7.55 -21.52
C ILE A 423 5.70 -7.63 -22.30
N ARG A 424 5.61 -8.57 -23.24
CA ARG A 424 4.41 -8.76 -24.06
C ARG A 424 3.25 -9.32 -23.23
N GLY A 425 3.52 -10.35 -22.42
CA GLY A 425 2.53 -10.98 -21.56
C GLY A 425 1.87 -10.01 -20.58
N LEU A 426 2.61 -9.07 -19.99
CA LEU A 426 2.02 -8.10 -19.05
C LEU A 426 1.23 -6.98 -19.75
N ALA A 427 1.34 -6.78 -21.06
CA ALA A 427 0.70 -5.65 -21.74
C ALA A 427 -0.84 -5.61 -21.58
N PRO A 428 -1.59 -6.73 -21.70
CA PRO A 428 -3.03 -6.76 -21.43
C PRO A 428 -3.38 -6.36 -19.98
N LEU A 429 -2.63 -6.84 -18.98
CA LEU A 429 -2.82 -6.46 -17.57
C LEU A 429 -2.61 -4.95 -17.36
N LEU A 430 -1.58 -4.38 -18.00
CA LEU A 430 -1.31 -2.94 -17.95
C LEU A 430 -2.44 -2.11 -18.60
N ALA A 431 -3.10 -2.65 -19.63
CA ALA A 431 -4.26 -2.00 -20.23
C ALA A 431 -5.43 -1.93 -19.24
N CYS A 432 -5.78 -3.05 -18.59
CA CYS A 432 -6.81 -3.10 -17.56
C CYS A 432 -6.47 -2.24 -16.33
N ALA A 433 -5.23 -2.29 -15.86
CA ALA A 433 -4.77 -1.52 -14.69
C ALA A 433 -4.94 -0.01 -14.83
N ARG A 434 -5.04 0.54 -16.06
CA ARG A 434 -5.33 1.97 -16.26
C ARG A 434 -6.70 2.37 -15.75
N HIS A 435 -7.65 1.44 -15.72
CA HIS A 435 -9.04 1.65 -15.33
C HIS A 435 -9.38 1.02 -13.97
N ALA A 436 -8.41 0.38 -13.33
CA ALA A 436 -8.61 -0.27 -12.05
C ALA A 436 -8.94 0.73 -10.95
N ASP A 437 -9.71 0.26 -9.98
CA ASP A 437 -10.02 1.01 -8.77
C ASP A 437 -8.72 1.46 -8.08
N PRO A 438 -8.58 2.74 -7.69
CA PRO A 438 -7.45 3.20 -6.90
C PRO A 438 -7.21 2.35 -5.63
N GLY A 439 -8.29 1.79 -5.09
CA GLY A 439 -8.47 0.75 -4.07
C GLY A 439 -7.71 -0.54 -4.29
N GLU A 440 -7.34 -0.87 -5.52
CA GLU A 440 -6.75 -2.17 -5.81
C GLU A 440 -5.34 -2.30 -5.20
N ARG A 441 -5.17 -3.31 -4.36
CA ARG A 441 -3.93 -3.56 -3.60
C ARG A 441 -3.01 -4.52 -4.34
N PHE A 442 -3.59 -5.42 -5.13
CA PHE A 442 -2.87 -6.38 -5.95
C PHE A 442 -2.98 -5.99 -7.41
N LEU A 443 -1.86 -5.60 -8.02
CA LEU A 443 -1.82 -5.35 -9.46
C LEU A 443 -0.90 -6.37 -10.12
N ILE A 444 0.38 -6.24 -9.79
CA ILE A 444 1.44 -7.11 -10.28
C ILE A 444 2.42 -7.35 -9.14
N TRP A 445 2.61 -8.61 -8.79
CA TRP A 445 3.72 -9.05 -7.95
C TRP A 445 4.85 -9.57 -8.82
N GLY A 446 6.08 -9.44 -8.33
CA GLY A 446 7.25 -10.10 -8.88
C GLY A 446 7.79 -11.11 -7.90
N GLY A 447 8.65 -12.00 -8.35
CA GLY A 447 9.33 -12.94 -7.50
C GLY A 447 10.40 -13.70 -8.25
N PHE A 448 11.23 -14.44 -7.54
CA PHE A 448 12.21 -15.32 -8.16
C PHE A 448 12.40 -16.61 -7.38
N ASP A 449 13.01 -17.57 -8.06
CA ASP A 449 13.53 -18.84 -7.57
C ASP A 449 15.01 -18.88 -7.95
N LEU A 450 15.91 -19.01 -6.97
CA LEU A 450 17.35 -19.06 -7.22
C LEU A 450 17.95 -20.31 -6.59
N THR A 451 18.73 -21.02 -7.38
CA THR A 451 19.51 -22.21 -6.98
C THR A 451 20.93 -22.07 -7.54
N ASP A 452 21.86 -22.93 -7.12
CA ASP A 452 23.22 -22.97 -7.68
C ASP A 452 23.31 -23.65 -9.05
N ASP A 453 22.19 -24.10 -9.61
CA ASP A 453 22.15 -24.55 -11.01
C ASP A 453 22.30 -23.31 -11.93
N PRO A 454 23.28 -23.29 -12.86
CA PRO A 454 23.48 -22.18 -13.79
C PRO A 454 22.22 -21.76 -14.55
N ASP A 455 21.33 -22.70 -14.85
CA ASP A 455 20.07 -22.47 -15.56
C ASP A 455 18.85 -22.49 -14.62
N GLY A 456 19.07 -22.62 -13.32
CA GLY A 456 18.02 -22.78 -12.31
C GLY A 456 17.34 -21.49 -11.86
N ALA A 457 17.72 -20.33 -12.42
CA ALA A 457 17.08 -19.06 -12.09
C ALA A 457 15.70 -18.95 -12.76
N ILE A 458 14.66 -18.72 -11.96
CA ILE A 458 13.30 -18.51 -12.46
C ILE A 458 12.79 -17.17 -11.97
N LEU A 459 12.46 -16.26 -12.88
CA LEU A 459 11.72 -15.04 -12.57
C LEU A 459 10.21 -15.29 -12.70
N LYS A 460 9.43 -14.84 -11.73
CA LYS A 460 7.97 -15.00 -11.69
C LYS A 460 7.30 -13.63 -11.69
N ALA A 461 6.24 -13.47 -12.47
CA ALA A 461 5.36 -12.31 -12.44
C ALA A 461 3.93 -12.77 -12.21
N TYR A 462 3.25 -12.21 -11.21
CA TYR A 462 1.87 -12.55 -10.92
C TYR A 462 0.96 -11.35 -11.19
N GLY A 463 -0.10 -11.54 -11.95
CA GLY A 463 -1.08 -10.50 -12.29
C GLY A 463 -2.44 -10.75 -11.66
N ASN A 464 -3.11 -9.68 -11.23
CA ASN A 464 -4.48 -9.73 -10.75
C ASN A 464 -5.46 -9.82 -11.93
N LEU A 465 -6.26 -10.89 -12.00
CA LEU A 465 -7.26 -11.06 -13.06
C LEU A 465 -8.52 -10.23 -12.81
N ALA A 466 -8.81 -9.85 -11.55
CA ALA A 466 -9.95 -9.00 -11.20
C ALA A 466 -9.90 -7.61 -11.84
N LEU A 467 -8.75 -7.21 -12.42
CA LEU A 467 -8.62 -6.01 -13.24
C LEU A 467 -9.53 -6.03 -14.48
N ALA A 468 -10.02 -7.20 -14.91
CA ALA A 468 -11.01 -7.32 -15.98
C ALA A 468 -12.46 -7.05 -15.51
N GLY A 469 -12.71 -6.85 -14.21
CA GLY A 469 -14.04 -6.64 -13.63
C GLY A 469 -14.55 -7.84 -12.81
N ALA A 470 -15.84 -7.79 -12.45
CA ALA A 470 -16.50 -8.85 -11.68
C ALA A 470 -16.86 -10.09 -12.53
N ASP A 471 -16.99 -9.91 -13.85
CA ASP A 471 -17.37 -10.99 -14.77
C ASP A 471 -16.28 -12.07 -14.89
N ARG A 472 -16.65 -13.34 -14.69
CA ARG A 472 -15.69 -14.46 -14.69
C ARG A 472 -15.07 -14.67 -16.06
N ASP A 473 -15.88 -14.56 -17.10
CA ASP A 473 -15.46 -14.87 -18.46
C ASP A 473 -14.44 -13.84 -18.95
N ALA A 474 -14.66 -12.57 -18.63
CA ALA A 474 -13.71 -11.49 -18.87
C ALA A 474 -12.36 -11.72 -18.19
N ARG A 475 -12.34 -12.28 -16.96
CA ARG A 475 -11.10 -12.61 -16.23
C ARG A 475 -10.33 -13.74 -16.90
N LEU A 476 -11.01 -14.80 -17.33
CA LEU A 476 -10.40 -15.91 -18.04
C LEU A 476 -9.92 -15.49 -19.44
N ALA A 477 -10.69 -14.65 -20.14
CA ALA A 477 -10.29 -14.06 -21.41
C ALA A 477 -9.05 -13.16 -21.24
N LEU A 478 -8.94 -12.42 -20.13
CA LEU A 478 -7.73 -11.68 -19.80
C LEU A 478 -6.53 -12.63 -19.60
N ALA A 479 -6.70 -13.72 -18.86
CA ALA A 479 -5.65 -14.72 -18.67
C ALA A 479 -5.17 -15.31 -20.01
N ALA A 480 -6.10 -15.73 -20.88
CA ALA A 480 -5.77 -16.25 -22.22
C ALA A 480 -5.02 -15.22 -23.07
N ARG A 481 -5.47 -13.96 -23.11
CA ARG A 481 -4.77 -12.88 -23.84
C ARG A 481 -3.34 -12.66 -23.33
N VAL A 482 -3.12 -12.74 -22.01
CA VAL A 482 -1.77 -12.64 -21.42
C VAL A 482 -0.89 -13.80 -21.88
N ILE A 483 -1.43 -15.02 -21.90
CA ILE A 483 -0.71 -16.23 -22.34
C ILE A 483 -0.30 -16.11 -23.81
N VAL A 484 -1.25 -15.78 -24.68
CA VAL A 484 -1.00 -15.59 -26.12
C VAL A 484 0.01 -14.47 -26.35
N ALA A 485 -0.14 -13.33 -25.67
CA ALA A 485 0.80 -12.22 -25.80
C ALA A 485 2.23 -12.61 -25.34
N ALA A 486 2.36 -13.46 -24.32
CA ALA A 486 3.66 -13.97 -23.88
C ALA A 486 4.32 -14.94 -24.88
N GLY A 487 3.59 -15.39 -25.91
CA GLY A 487 4.04 -16.36 -26.91
C GLY A 487 3.55 -17.78 -26.67
N GLY A 488 2.54 -17.97 -25.81
CA GLY A 488 1.88 -19.26 -25.63
C GLY A 488 0.72 -19.48 -26.61
N ILE A 489 0.16 -20.69 -26.60
CA ILE A 489 -1.04 -21.03 -27.37
C ILE A 489 -2.30 -20.45 -26.72
N ASP A 490 -3.38 -20.30 -27.51
CA ASP A 490 -4.68 -19.93 -26.96
C ASP A 490 -5.28 -21.10 -26.16
N VAL A 491 -5.57 -20.83 -24.89
CA VAL A 491 -6.11 -21.80 -23.93
C VAL A 491 -7.49 -21.39 -23.40
N LEU A 492 -8.13 -20.37 -23.98
CA LEU A 492 -9.42 -19.88 -23.51
C LEU A 492 -10.49 -21.00 -23.45
N PRO A 493 -10.65 -21.88 -24.45
CA PRO A 493 -11.63 -22.96 -24.39
C PRO A 493 -11.38 -23.93 -23.22
N ASP A 494 -10.11 -24.25 -22.95
CA ASP A 494 -9.73 -25.11 -21.83
C ASP A 494 -10.00 -24.44 -20.48
N LEU A 495 -9.65 -23.15 -20.35
CA LEU A 495 -9.93 -22.37 -19.13
C LEU A 495 -11.43 -22.32 -18.83
N MET A 496 -12.28 -22.12 -19.85
CA MET A 496 -13.74 -22.13 -19.70
C MET A 496 -14.27 -23.51 -19.30
N ARG A 497 -13.73 -24.59 -19.89
CA ARG A 497 -14.08 -25.97 -19.49
C ARG A 497 -13.73 -26.21 -18.01
N LEU A 498 -12.54 -25.79 -17.58
CA LEU A 498 -12.07 -26.00 -16.21
C LEU A 498 -12.85 -25.16 -15.18
N ASP A 499 -13.20 -23.91 -15.51
CA ASP A 499 -14.04 -23.06 -14.65
C ASP A 499 -15.43 -23.68 -14.46
N ARG A 500 -16.05 -24.17 -15.55
CA ARG A 500 -17.33 -24.89 -15.50
C ARG A 500 -17.24 -26.20 -14.71
N ALA A 501 -16.11 -26.90 -14.74
CA ALA A 501 -15.90 -28.10 -13.94
C ALA A 501 -15.76 -27.78 -12.43
N LEU A 502 -15.16 -26.63 -12.11
CA LEU A 502 -14.97 -26.18 -10.74
C LEU A 502 -16.33 -25.83 -10.08
N GLN A 503 -17.19 -25.10 -10.79
CA GLN A 503 -18.51 -24.58 -10.33
C GLN A 503 -18.44 -23.75 -9.04
N ALA A 504 -17.26 -23.25 -8.67
CA ALA A 504 -17.01 -22.54 -7.43
C ALA A 504 -15.86 -21.54 -7.60
N GLY A 505 -15.67 -20.71 -6.58
CA GLY A 505 -14.57 -19.74 -6.53
C GLY A 505 -14.65 -18.64 -7.56
N HIS A 506 -13.56 -17.96 -7.85
CA HIS A 506 -13.45 -17.02 -8.96
C HIS A 506 -11.99 -16.95 -9.44
N PRO A 507 -11.74 -16.79 -10.75
CA PRO A 507 -10.40 -16.55 -11.26
C PRO A 507 -9.87 -15.25 -10.63
N GLN A 508 -8.74 -15.32 -9.94
CA GLN A 508 -8.24 -14.19 -9.14
C GLN A 508 -6.85 -13.76 -9.56
N GLN A 509 -5.99 -14.72 -9.90
CA GLN A 509 -4.57 -14.46 -10.16
C GLN A 509 -4.08 -15.32 -11.32
N MET A 510 -3.07 -14.83 -12.02
CA MET A 510 -2.23 -15.65 -12.89
C MET A 510 -0.75 -15.42 -12.61
N GLY A 511 0.10 -16.40 -12.92
CA GLY A 511 1.55 -16.32 -12.81
C GLY A 511 2.22 -16.67 -14.13
N LEU A 512 3.22 -15.88 -14.55
CA LEU A 512 4.15 -16.16 -15.63
C LEU A 512 5.50 -16.52 -15.02
N ALA A 513 6.10 -17.64 -15.43
CA ALA A 513 7.44 -18.05 -15.03
C ALA A 513 8.39 -17.98 -16.24
N LEU A 514 9.49 -17.25 -16.09
CA LEU A 514 10.55 -17.06 -17.07
C LEU A 514 11.81 -17.76 -16.57
N ALA A 515 12.43 -18.60 -17.41
CA ALA A 515 13.72 -19.26 -17.16
C ALA A 515 14.54 -19.23 -18.47
N ALA A 516 15.75 -19.79 -18.48
CA ALA A 516 16.45 -20.00 -19.75
C ALA A 516 15.83 -21.21 -20.49
N PRO A 517 15.50 -21.13 -21.80
CA PRO A 517 15.69 -20.00 -22.73
C PRO A 517 14.49 -19.04 -22.87
N GLY A 518 13.40 -19.21 -22.13
CA GLY A 518 12.23 -18.32 -22.24
C GLY A 518 11.10 -18.62 -21.26
N LEU A 519 9.86 -18.54 -21.73
CA LEU A 519 8.68 -18.77 -20.90
C LEU A 519 8.61 -20.25 -20.48
N ALA A 520 8.79 -20.51 -19.18
CA ALA A 520 8.95 -21.85 -18.61
C ALA A 520 7.63 -22.45 -18.08
N GLY A 521 6.62 -21.61 -17.84
CA GLY A 521 5.34 -22.07 -17.36
C GLY A 521 4.41 -20.94 -16.97
N ILE A 522 3.14 -21.27 -16.91
CA ILE A 522 2.06 -20.36 -16.53
C ILE A 522 1.21 -21.05 -15.46
N LYS A 523 0.66 -20.27 -14.52
CA LYS A 523 -0.37 -20.75 -13.58
C LYS A 523 -1.58 -19.83 -13.59
N VAL A 524 -2.77 -20.40 -13.53
CA VAL A 524 -4.03 -19.64 -13.33
C VAL A 524 -4.65 -20.12 -12.02
N TYR A 525 -5.06 -19.17 -11.18
CA TYR A 525 -5.49 -19.39 -9.81
C TYR A 525 -6.95 -18.98 -9.63
N TRP A 526 -7.71 -19.85 -8.96
CA TRP A 526 -9.05 -19.61 -8.46
C TRP A 526 -9.02 -19.45 -6.95
N GLU A 527 -9.68 -18.42 -6.44
CA GLU A 527 -9.93 -18.26 -5.01
C GLU A 527 -11.32 -18.82 -4.69
N LEU A 528 -11.38 -19.72 -3.71
CA LEU A 528 -12.60 -20.33 -3.17
C LEU A 528 -12.94 -19.67 -1.83
N PRO A 529 -14.24 -19.46 -1.51
CA PRO A 529 -14.65 -18.95 -0.20
C PRO A 529 -14.28 -19.90 0.94
N CYS A 530 -14.26 -21.21 0.66
CA CYS A 530 -13.80 -22.26 1.55
C CYS A 530 -13.25 -23.45 0.73
N HIS A 531 -12.51 -24.35 1.39
CA HIS A 531 -12.11 -25.58 0.72
C HIS A 531 -13.32 -26.48 0.39
N ASP A 532 -13.45 -26.84 -0.89
CA ASP A 532 -14.44 -27.79 -1.39
C ASP A 532 -13.73 -29.04 -1.98
N PRO A 533 -13.80 -30.19 -1.29
CA PRO A 533 -13.21 -31.44 -1.76
C PRO A 533 -13.84 -31.98 -3.06
N LEU A 534 -15.12 -31.71 -3.32
CA LEU A 534 -15.80 -32.16 -4.54
C LEU A 534 -15.35 -31.30 -5.72
N ALA A 535 -15.30 -29.97 -5.55
CA ALA A 535 -14.76 -29.07 -6.56
C ALA A 535 -13.29 -29.39 -6.89
N THR A 536 -12.48 -29.68 -5.88
CA THR A 536 -11.08 -30.11 -6.05
C THR A 536 -10.98 -31.40 -6.86
N ARG A 537 -11.82 -32.41 -6.56
CA ARG A 537 -11.86 -33.69 -7.30
C ARG A 537 -12.31 -33.52 -8.75
N ARG A 538 -13.35 -32.71 -9.00
CA ARG A 538 -13.83 -32.42 -10.35
C ARG A 538 -12.75 -31.72 -11.18
N LEU A 539 -12.07 -30.73 -10.61
CA LEU A 539 -10.99 -30.03 -11.30
C LEU A 539 -9.80 -30.96 -11.58
N ALA A 540 -9.41 -31.80 -10.62
CA ALA A 540 -8.36 -32.80 -10.81
C ALA A 540 -8.70 -33.76 -11.96
N ALA A 541 -9.92 -34.32 -11.98
CA ALA A 541 -10.38 -35.19 -13.05
C ALA A 541 -10.39 -34.46 -14.41
N ALA A 542 -10.80 -33.20 -14.45
CA ALA A 542 -10.85 -32.39 -15.66
C ALA A 542 -9.45 -32.06 -16.24
N VAL A 543 -8.38 -32.19 -15.45
CA VAL A 543 -6.98 -32.09 -15.92
C VAL A 543 -6.29 -33.45 -16.03
N GLY A 544 -7.04 -34.56 -15.95
CA GLY A 544 -6.50 -35.92 -16.08
C GLY A 544 -5.72 -36.41 -14.86
N LEU A 545 -6.01 -35.89 -13.67
CA LEU A 545 -5.42 -36.31 -12.40
C LEU A 545 -6.43 -37.10 -11.56
N ASN A 546 -5.94 -38.13 -10.88
CA ASN A 546 -6.69 -38.84 -9.85
C ASN A 546 -6.12 -38.44 -8.47
N PRO A 547 -6.84 -37.62 -7.68
CA PRO A 547 -6.36 -37.20 -6.37
C PRO A 547 -6.32 -38.39 -5.42
N GLN A 548 -5.13 -38.68 -4.89
CA GLN A 548 -4.92 -39.73 -3.89
C GLN A 548 -5.37 -39.26 -2.50
N ASP A 549 -5.53 -40.23 -1.59
CA ASP A 549 -5.67 -39.96 -0.16
C ASP A 549 -4.48 -39.11 0.33
N GLY A 550 -4.77 -38.01 1.01
CA GLY A 550 -3.76 -37.04 1.47
C GLY A 550 -3.60 -35.79 0.61
N PHE A 551 -4.24 -35.68 -0.56
CA PHE A 551 -4.35 -34.40 -1.29
C PHE A 551 -5.44 -33.50 -0.66
N THR A 552 -5.19 -33.06 0.57
CA THR A 552 -6.09 -32.24 1.36
C THR A 552 -5.42 -30.92 1.75
N PRO A 553 -6.19 -29.87 2.09
CA PRO A 553 -5.64 -28.60 2.54
C PRO A 553 -5.09 -28.67 3.97
N GLU A 554 -5.32 -29.79 4.66
CA GLU A 554 -5.07 -29.98 6.07
C GLU A 554 -3.60 -30.24 6.34
N ILE A 555 -3.08 -29.58 7.36
CA ILE A 555 -1.75 -29.84 7.90
C ILE A 555 -1.96 -30.13 9.36
N PRO A 556 -1.77 -31.39 9.82
CA PRO A 556 -1.99 -31.76 11.20
C PRO A 556 -1.29 -30.80 12.16
N GLY A 557 -2.08 -30.16 13.03
CA GLY A 557 -1.57 -29.19 13.99
C GLY A 557 -1.22 -27.81 13.44
N ILE A 558 -1.52 -27.47 12.18
CA ILE A 558 -1.33 -26.11 11.60
C ILE A 558 -2.61 -25.59 10.93
N ALA A 559 -3.22 -26.42 10.07
CA ALA A 559 -4.46 -26.10 9.36
C ALA A 559 -5.46 -27.23 9.60
N SER A 560 -6.37 -27.02 10.56
CA SER A 560 -7.43 -27.98 10.87
C SER A 560 -8.43 -28.09 9.72
N ARG A 561 -9.13 -29.22 9.63
CA ARG A 561 -10.27 -29.40 8.69
C ARG A 561 -11.32 -28.30 8.84
N ALA A 562 -11.58 -27.87 10.08
CA ALA A 562 -12.50 -26.78 10.37
C ALA A 562 -11.96 -25.44 9.87
N ALA A 563 -10.65 -25.15 10.03
CA ALA A 563 -10.02 -23.95 9.49
C ALA A 563 -10.10 -23.91 7.96
N ALA A 564 -9.77 -25.03 7.28
CA ALA A 564 -9.83 -25.12 5.83
C ALA A 564 -11.26 -24.93 5.27
N ARG A 565 -12.29 -25.35 6.04
CA ARG A 565 -13.71 -25.15 5.68
C ARG A 565 -14.24 -23.74 5.96
N ARG A 566 -13.56 -22.95 6.79
CA ARG A 566 -13.96 -21.57 7.14
C ARG A 566 -13.11 -20.51 6.46
N GLY A 567 -11.89 -20.84 6.07
CA GLY A 567 -10.93 -19.93 5.47
C GLY A 567 -10.91 -20.04 3.95
N LEU A 568 -10.43 -18.97 3.31
CA LEU A 568 -10.19 -18.95 1.86
C LEU A 568 -9.23 -20.08 1.45
N SER A 569 -9.54 -20.72 0.32
CA SER A 569 -8.68 -21.75 -0.28
C SER A 569 -8.38 -21.36 -1.73
N GLY A 570 -7.20 -21.70 -2.21
CA GLY A 570 -6.80 -21.46 -3.60
C GLY A 570 -6.67 -22.76 -4.38
N LEU A 571 -7.09 -22.78 -5.63
CA LEU A 571 -6.75 -23.82 -6.59
C LEU A 571 -5.98 -23.20 -7.74
N ALA A 572 -4.97 -23.89 -8.27
CA ALA A 572 -4.24 -23.42 -9.44
C ALA A 572 -3.93 -24.55 -10.40
N ILE A 573 -4.12 -24.30 -11.68
CA ILE A 573 -3.69 -25.20 -12.75
C ILE A 573 -2.40 -24.68 -13.37
N ARG A 574 -1.57 -25.60 -13.87
CA ARG A 574 -0.42 -25.23 -14.68
C ARG A 574 -0.74 -25.30 -16.17
N ILE A 575 -0.19 -24.36 -16.90
CA ILE A 575 -0.23 -24.29 -18.36
C ILE A 575 1.21 -24.28 -18.86
N ASP A 576 1.49 -25.16 -19.81
CA ASP A 576 2.67 -25.14 -20.63
C ASP A 576 2.43 -24.22 -21.83
N PRO A 577 3.32 -23.26 -22.13
CA PRO A 577 3.10 -22.31 -23.21
C PRO A 577 2.87 -22.96 -24.58
N ALA A 578 3.52 -24.09 -24.85
CA ALA A 578 3.46 -24.77 -26.15
C ALA A 578 2.39 -25.87 -26.18
N ARG A 579 2.11 -26.52 -25.04
CA ARG A 579 1.22 -27.69 -24.97
C ARG A 579 -0.15 -27.41 -24.37
N GLY A 580 -0.37 -26.23 -23.79
CA GLY A 580 -1.62 -25.87 -23.13
C GLY A 580 -1.71 -26.42 -21.71
N VAL A 581 -2.90 -26.83 -21.28
CA VAL A 581 -3.13 -27.30 -19.90
C VAL A 581 -2.34 -28.59 -19.65
N VAL A 582 -1.58 -28.60 -18.56
CA VAL A 582 -0.85 -29.81 -18.13
C VAL A 582 -1.49 -30.42 -16.88
N PRO A 583 -1.37 -31.75 -16.70
CA PRO A 583 -1.85 -32.46 -15.51
C PRO A 583 -1.06 -32.09 -14.24
N GLU A 584 -1.21 -30.86 -13.75
CA GLU A 584 -0.68 -30.38 -12.47
C GLU A 584 -1.72 -29.47 -11.80
N LEU A 585 -2.10 -29.82 -10.57
CA LEU A 585 -3.06 -29.09 -9.75
C LEU A 585 -2.41 -28.69 -8.42
N THR A 586 -2.41 -27.41 -8.10
CA THR A 586 -1.96 -26.87 -6.81
C THR A 586 -3.16 -26.47 -5.96
N LEU A 587 -3.20 -26.93 -4.71
CA LEU A 587 -4.08 -26.49 -3.65
C LEU A 587 -3.32 -25.56 -2.70
N ALA A 588 -3.93 -24.45 -2.31
CA ALA A 588 -3.37 -23.49 -1.36
C ALA A 588 -4.31 -23.31 -0.16
N THR A 589 -3.73 -23.25 1.04
CA THR A 589 -4.48 -23.11 2.30
C THR A 589 -3.81 -22.09 3.20
N GLN A 590 -4.61 -21.18 3.74
CA GLN A 590 -4.18 -20.26 4.78
C GLN A 590 -4.21 -20.93 6.16
N ALA A 591 -3.13 -20.80 6.94
CA ALA A 591 -3.12 -21.26 8.33
C ALA A 591 -4.20 -20.54 9.16
N GLU A 592 -4.68 -21.22 10.21
CA GLU A 592 -5.76 -20.72 11.05
C GLU A 592 -5.38 -19.37 11.71
N ARG A 593 -6.29 -18.40 11.64
CA ARG A 593 -6.07 -17.08 12.25
C ARG A 593 -6.11 -17.22 13.77
N GLY A 594 -5.14 -16.59 14.45
CA GLY A 594 -5.18 -16.41 15.91
C GLY A 594 -4.40 -17.45 16.73
N ILE A 595 -3.83 -18.49 16.12
CA ILE A 595 -2.99 -19.43 16.87
C ILE A 595 -1.60 -18.83 17.07
N ALA A 596 -1.23 -18.61 18.34
CA ALA A 596 0.13 -18.26 18.73
C ALA A 596 0.94 -19.56 18.80
N TRP A 597 1.77 -19.80 17.78
CA TRP A 597 2.55 -21.02 17.69
C TRP A 597 3.84 -20.91 18.49
N HIS A 598 4.11 -21.90 19.34
CA HIS A 598 5.47 -22.11 19.83
C HIS A 598 6.34 -22.59 18.66
N PRO A 599 7.53 -22.00 18.42
CA PRO A 599 8.36 -22.31 17.24
C PRO A 599 8.66 -23.80 17.05
N ALA A 600 8.81 -24.55 18.15
CA ALA A 600 9.07 -25.99 18.13
C ALA A 600 7.87 -26.81 17.62
N HIS A 601 6.64 -26.39 17.93
CA HIS A 601 5.43 -27.11 17.51
C HIS A 601 5.21 -27.00 16.01
N GLU A 602 5.35 -25.82 15.43
CA GLU A 602 5.19 -25.61 13.98
C GLU A 602 6.23 -26.43 13.18
N ALA A 603 7.50 -26.40 13.62
CA ALA A 603 8.56 -27.17 12.98
C ALA A 603 8.31 -28.69 13.07
N ALA A 604 7.84 -29.17 14.21
CA ALA A 604 7.47 -30.58 14.40
C ALA A 604 6.28 -30.98 13.52
N ALA A 605 5.25 -30.13 13.43
CA ALA A 605 4.09 -30.35 12.58
C ALA A 605 4.45 -30.40 11.09
N ILE A 606 5.25 -29.45 10.60
CA ILE A 606 5.75 -29.45 9.21
C ILE A 606 6.56 -30.72 8.93
N ARG A 607 7.45 -31.11 9.85
CA ARG A 607 8.27 -32.32 9.70
C ARG A 607 7.41 -33.57 9.64
N HIS A 608 6.43 -33.70 10.53
CA HIS A 608 5.51 -34.83 10.56
C HIS A 608 4.69 -34.91 9.27
N TRP A 609 4.09 -33.79 8.86
CA TRP A 609 3.32 -33.69 7.63
C TRP A 609 4.15 -34.02 6.38
N ALA A 610 5.32 -33.40 6.22
CA ALA A 610 6.18 -33.65 5.07
C ALA A 610 6.60 -35.12 4.97
N ARG A 611 7.00 -35.75 6.09
CA ARG A 611 7.36 -37.17 6.14
C ARG A 611 6.20 -38.09 5.78
N GLY A 612 4.99 -37.78 6.26
CA GLY A 612 3.77 -38.53 5.90
C GLY A 612 3.47 -38.50 4.40
N LEU A 613 3.94 -37.49 3.68
CA LEU A 613 3.81 -37.34 2.23
C LEU A 613 5.07 -37.78 1.45
N GLY A 614 6.10 -38.32 2.11
CA GLY A 614 7.37 -38.66 1.47
C GLY A 614 8.18 -37.46 0.97
N LEU A 615 7.98 -36.28 1.56
CA LEU A 615 8.66 -35.03 1.22
C LEU A 615 9.77 -34.69 2.22
N SER A 616 10.83 -34.01 1.76
CA SER A 616 11.84 -33.46 2.67
C SER A 616 11.41 -32.09 3.22
N PRO A 617 11.42 -31.89 4.55
CA PRO A 617 11.13 -30.61 5.19
C PRO A 617 12.33 -29.65 5.30
N ASP A 618 13.53 -30.09 4.96
CA ASP A 618 14.77 -29.46 5.42
C ASP A 618 14.92 -28.02 4.91
N ALA A 619 14.63 -27.77 3.63
CA ALA A 619 14.69 -26.44 3.05
C ALA A 619 13.75 -25.45 3.74
N ALA A 620 12.52 -25.88 4.07
CA ALA A 620 11.54 -25.05 4.76
C ALA A 620 11.96 -24.79 6.21
N LEU A 621 12.41 -25.81 6.93
CA LEU A 621 12.85 -25.67 8.32
C LEU A 621 14.09 -24.78 8.43
N ASN A 622 15.03 -24.89 7.49
CA ASN A 622 16.21 -24.02 7.42
C ASN A 622 15.81 -22.56 7.16
N LEU A 623 14.94 -22.31 6.17
CA LEU A 623 14.42 -20.96 5.91
C LEU A 623 13.74 -20.36 7.13
N MET A 624 12.87 -21.13 7.80
CA MET A 624 12.18 -20.68 9.01
C MET A 624 13.17 -20.38 10.14
N ALA A 625 14.18 -21.21 10.34
CA ALA A 625 15.21 -20.98 11.36
C ALA A 625 15.98 -19.67 11.11
N VAL A 626 16.39 -19.42 9.86
CA VAL A 626 17.10 -18.19 9.49
C VAL A 626 16.20 -16.95 9.68
N LEU A 627 14.95 -16.99 9.23
CA LEU A 627 14.03 -15.86 9.40
C LEU A 627 13.72 -15.57 10.89
N ARG A 628 13.67 -16.62 11.73
CA ARG A 628 13.40 -16.52 13.19
C ARG A 628 14.54 -15.90 13.99
N SER A 629 15.79 -16.01 13.52
CA SER A 629 16.95 -15.39 14.19
C SER A 629 16.80 -13.88 14.45
N SER A 630 15.84 -13.22 13.80
CA SER A 630 15.59 -11.78 13.89
C SER A 630 14.22 -11.42 14.48
N GLY A 631 13.47 -12.33 15.13
CA GLY A 631 12.22 -11.96 15.81
C GLY A 631 11.17 -13.08 15.94
N ALA A 632 9.89 -12.70 16.03
CA ALA A 632 8.78 -13.63 16.19
C ALA A 632 8.69 -14.67 15.07
N ALA A 633 8.12 -15.84 15.37
CA ALA A 633 8.00 -16.93 14.41
C ALA A 633 7.21 -16.50 13.15
N PRO A 634 7.72 -16.81 11.94
CA PRO A 634 6.99 -16.55 10.71
C PRO A 634 5.69 -17.33 10.74
N ARG A 635 4.59 -16.71 10.29
CA ARG A 635 3.35 -17.44 10.02
C ARG A 635 3.40 -17.97 8.60
N SER A 636 2.72 -19.10 8.38
CA SER A 636 2.83 -19.83 7.12
C SER A 636 1.53 -19.93 6.32
N LEU A 637 1.67 -19.82 5.00
CA LEU A 637 0.71 -20.29 4.00
C LEU A 637 1.31 -21.55 3.39
N HIS A 638 0.48 -22.54 3.06
CA HIS A 638 0.98 -23.79 2.51
C HIS A 638 0.32 -24.09 1.19
N THR A 639 1.10 -24.72 0.31
CA THR A 639 0.58 -25.28 -0.93
C THR A 639 0.94 -26.74 -1.06
N LEU A 640 0.05 -27.51 -1.66
CA LEU A 640 0.25 -28.90 -2.03
C LEU A 640 -0.06 -29.03 -3.53
N THR A 641 0.85 -29.62 -4.30
CA THR A 641 0.74 -29.77 -5.75
C THR A 641 0.74 -31.24 -6.11
N LEU A 642 -0.31 -31.66 -6.81
CA LEU A 642 -0.48 -32.98 -7.40
C LEU A 642 -0.06 -32.93 -8.86
N GLY A 643 0.87 -33.81 -9.25
CA GLY A 643 1.28 -34.01 -10.64
C GLY A 643 0.95 -35.42 -11.16
N PRO A 644 1.42 -35.76 -12.38
CA PRO A 644 1.17 -37.05 -12.99
C PRO A 644 1.71 -38.21 -12.14
N GLY A 645 1.03 -39.35 -12.18
CA GLY A 645 1.40 -40.53 -11.42
C GLY A 645 1.24 -40.37 -9.89
N GLY A 646 0.46 -39.39 -9.43
CA GLY A 646 0.24 -39.15 -8.01
C GLY A 646 1.39 -38.40 -7.31
N ARG A 647 2.37 -37.88 -8.04
CA ARG A 647 3.52 -37.19 -7.45
C ARG A 647 3.07 -35.92 -6.70
N LEU A 648 3.37 -35.88 -5.40
CA LEU A 648 3.15 -34.71 -4.56
C LEU A 648 4.40 -33.82 -4.48
N ARG A 649 4.17 -32.51 -4.38
CA ARG A 649 5.15 -31.50 -3.97
C ARG A 649 4.46 -30.51 -3.09
N ALA A 650 5.15 -29.92 -2.12
CA ALA A 650 4.57 -28.86 -1.32
C ALA A 650 5.45 -27.61 -1.30
N ALA A 651 4.90 -26.50 -0.83
CA ALA A 651 5.70 -25.33 -0.48
C ALA A 651 5.15 -24.68 0.79
N VAL A 652 6.08 -24.20 1.63
CA VAL A 652 5.78 -23.41 2.83
C VAL A 652 6.17 -21.98 2.54
N TYR A 653 5.21 -21.07 2.64
CA TYR A 653 5.40 -19.64 2.53
C TYR A 653 5.58 -19.09 3.94
N CYS A 654 6.56 -18.22 4.15
CA CYS A 654 6.95 -17.70 5.45
C CYS A 654 6.79 -16.18 5.46
N HIS A 655 5.97 -15.67 6.37
CA HIS A 655 5.87 -14.23 6.62
C HIS A 655 7.06 -13.78 7.48
N ALA A 656 7.93 -12.94 6.92
CA ALA A 656 9.17 -12.52 7.56
C ALA A 656 8.99 -11.31 8.50
N ASP A 657 7.92 -11.26 9.30
CA ASP A 657 7.49 -10.07 10.06
C ASP A 657 8.62 -9.44 10.90
N GLY A 658 9.22 -10.22 11.81
CA GLY A 658 10.31 -9.74 12.67
C GLY A 658 11.58 -9.40 11.86
N TRP A 659 11.91 -10.27 10.91
CA TRP A 659 13.07 -10.08 10.03
C TRP A 659 12.99 -8.78 9.22
N LEU A 660 11.82 -8.47 8.66
CA LEU A 660 11.55 -7.25 7.90
C LEU A 660 11.53 -6.02 8.82
N ALA A 661 10.83 -6.08 9.96
CA ALA A 661 10.74 -4.98 10.90
C ALA A 661 12.13 -4.53 11.38
N THR A 662 12.99 -5.46 11.80
CA THR A 662 14.36 -5.13 12.24
C THR A 662 15.19 -4.46 11.13
N ARG A 663 15.02 -4.89 9.88
CA ARG A 663 15.82 -4.38 8.75
C ARG A 663 15.31 -3.05 8.21
N LEU A 664 14.01 -2.80 8.31
CA LEU A 664 13.41 -1.51 7.95
C LEU A 664 13.64 -0.45 9.04
N ALA A 665 13.79 -0.85 10.30
CA ALA A 665 14.12 0.06 11.39
C ALA A 665 15.60 0.49 11.41
N ARG A 666 16.50 -0.29 10.80
CA ARG A 666 17.93 0.04 10.78
C ARG A 666 18.19 1.19 9.81
N PRO A 667 18.87 2.28 10.24
CA PRO A 667 19.39 3.25 9.29
C PRO A 667 20.35 2.53 8.33
N ALA A 668 20.24 2.85 7.06
CA ALA A 668 21.12 2.28 6.06
C ALA A 668 22.58 2.58 6.39
N ALA A 669 23.41 1.55 6.37
CA ALA A 669 24.85 1.79 6.30
C ALA A 669 25.13 2.66 5.07
N PRO A 670 26.05 3.64 5.15
CA PRO A 670 26.49 4.35 3.95
C PRO A 670 26.92 3.31 2.91
N PRO A 671 26.61 3.51 1.61
CA PRO A 671 27.07 2.59 0.59
C PRO A 671 28.59 2.45 0.74
N PRO A 672 29.15 1.22 0.66
CA PRO A 672 30.59 1.07 0.64
C PRO A 672 31.14 1.97 -0.47
N ALA A 673 32.30 2.60 -0.22
CA ALA A 673 33.00 3.33 -1.27
C ALA A 673 33.07 2.42 -2.50
N PRO A 674 32.78 2.94 -3.72
CA PRO A 674 32.77 2.11 -4.91
C PRO A 674 34.10 1.36 -4.98
N ASP A 675 34.02 0.05 -4.78
CA ASP A 675 35.15 -0.85 -4.87
C ASP A 675 35.67 -0.71 -6.31
N PRO A 676 36.98 -0.46 -6.54
CA PRO A 676 37.55 -0.37 -7.88
C PRO A 676 37.60 -1.77 -8.52
N ILE A 677 36.45 -2.44 -8.60
CA ILE A 677 36.27 -3.67 -9.35
C ILE A 677 36.23 -3.27 -10.82
N ALA A 678 37.29 -3.66 -11.53
CA ALA A 678 37.37 -3.61 -12.97
C ALA A 678 36.09 -4.21 -13.57
N PHE A 679 35.30 -3.38 -14.25
CA PHE A 679 34.36 -3.90 -15.22
C PHE A 679 35.17 -4.78 -16.19
N PRO A 680 34.73 -6.01 -16.52
CA PRO A 680 35.35 -6.74 -17.62
C PRO A 680 35.35 -5.79 -18.81
N ALA A 681 36.54 -5.54 -19.37
CA ALA A 681 36.74 -4.63 -20.48
C ALA A 681 35.64 -4.88 -21.51
N HIS A 682 34.96 -3.81 -21.93
CA HIS A 682 33.98 -3.85 -22.99
C HIS A 682 34.43 -4.83 -24.07
N SER A 683 33.58 -5.80 -24.40
CA SER A 683 33.79 -6.62 -25.59
C SER A 683 34.20 -5.68 -26.73
N PRO A 684 35.29 -5.98 -27.46
CA PRO A 684 35.78 -5.11 -28.51
C PRO A 684 34.63 -4.78 -29.46
N ALA A 685 34.56 -3.50 -29.87
CA ALA A 685 33.57 -3.04 -30.81
C ALA A 685 33.51 -3.99 -32.03
N PRO A 686 32.32 -4.33 -32.54
CA PRO A 686 32.22 -5.17 -33.72
C PRO A 686 33.05 -4.55 -34.85
N ALA A 687 33.91 -5.37 -35.47
CA ALA A 687 34.76 -4.95 -36.57
C ALA A 687 33.90 -4.29 -37.68
N PRO A 688 34.36 -3.19 -38.28
CA PRO A 688 33.64 -2.56 -39.37
C PRO A 688 33.47 -3.57 -40.52
N LEU A 689 32.25 -3.72 -41.01
CA LEU A 689 31.95 -4.50 -42.20
C LEU A 689 32.71 -3.88 -43.38
N ALA A 690 33.71 -4.60 -43.88
CA ALA A 690 34.43 -4.24 -45.09
C ALA A 690 33.49 -4.46 -46.30
N GLY A 691 32.86 -3.39 -46.75
CA GLY A 691 32.22 -3.32 -48.06
C GLY A 691 33.29 -3.10 -49.13
N GLY A 692 33.62 -4.14 -49.89
CA GLY A 692 34.30 -4.02 -51.16
C GLY A 692 33.27 -3.72 -52.27
N LEU A 693 33.34 -2.52 -52.84
CA LEU A 693 32.87 -2.24 -54.19
C LEU A 693 34.09 -1.86 -55.02
N SER A 694 34.50 -2.77 -55.89
CA SER A 694 35.21 -2.54 -57.14
C SER A 694 34.89 -3.70 -58.08
#